data_AF-D3RMT4-F1
#
_entry.id   AF-D3RMT4-F1
#
_cell.length_a   1.000
_cell.length_b   1.000
_cell.length_c   1.000
_cell.angle_alpha   90.00
_cell.angle_beta   90.00
_cell.angle_gamma   90.00
#
_symmetry.space_group_name_H-M   'P 1'
#
loop_
_entity.id
_entity.type
_entity.pdbx_description
1 polymer ?
#
loop_
_entity_poly.entity_id
_entity_poly.type
_entity_poly.pdbx_seq_one_letter_code
_entity_poly.pdbx_strand_id
1 'polypeptide(L)'
;MTTSYNGLFNQPQGNAPAVVRIEIPIIQRDYAQGRDSEAVARIRAQFLDAIHNAVTNKGSPLSLDFIYGDVIDGTLRPLDGQQRLTTLFLLHWYLAWRADRLEQEQGWKRFEYATRPSARRFCECLVESTPPADARLRAWFEDQHWFLYSWQHDPTIQSMLRMLEAIHERFATADCVAAWNRLVRPQNPAISFQLLPIENMGLTEDLYIKMNSRGKPLTPFENFKARFEQILEVSCPERVEGFALKVDGVWADLLWRFRRRTENSVDEAFLHYFQFISDVCEWRDGRIPADDIESLAERVYGPGNPNALAHLDFLIKSFDTWVGIDTSAVFAQTFSHPPAQGDNAPPDTVVLFGIPPDGSVDLFAECCQGRVHRSWPKTLLLYAVLLHRPHQHTPEFLRRVRILRNLIEASGNELRADRMPNLLKDTRYLIEADAEHLNLLDIKSFNQAQVADEQLKVQFLEQTPDLKDVLFRLEDHTLLRGALAAFEFDATVFEKLANAFHAVFATPAVLPVLTGALLAAGDYSRRIDLNRFSKFGSGVILAQWRTEILTGSSRAVLTPIRRSLGHLLDVVAQGNGDVVLALKDFTQNWLNNFDAAQGLDWRWYFVKYPEMRAGRSGVYAHATRAMDYEMCMLDRQTMASYYRDPYLSAIRVQSTVPDDAVTGTVWQDRVNGPWFAGYETEERWMRLTNSGTRMRCVNSGLQLRAPQNEDDAAKFWEVCIDHEVNADGLLRIPQVQVNGHSLDTVDRVQRGADLLRALVQKGL
;
A
#
# COMPACT_ATOMS: atom_id res chain seq x y z
N MET A 1 -55.48 -12.37 13.93
CA MET A 1 -56.36 -11.86 15.01
C MET A 1 -55.65 -10.74 15.75
N THR A 2 -56.25 -9.54 15.88
CA THR A 2 -55.69 -8.47 16.73
C THR A 2 -55.96 -8.78 18.19
N THR A 3 -54.92 -8.78 19.02
CA THR A 3 -55.00 -9.11 20.46
C THR A 3 -53.96 -8.32 21.25
N SER A 4 -53.98 -8.43 22.58
CA SER A 4 -52.95 -7.93 23.49
C SER A 4 -52.27 -9.10 24.19
N TYR A 5 -51.17 -8.84 24.92
CA TYR A 5 -50.48 -9.90 25.66
C TYR A 5 -51.40 -10.62 26.65
N ASN A 6 -52.16 -9.89 27.47
CA ASN A 6 -53.16 -10.50 28.35
C ASN A 6 -54.37 -11.05 27.57
N GLY A 7 -54.72 -10.42 26.44
CA GLY A 7 -55.79 -10.85 25.54
C GLY A 7 -55.57 -12.23 24.92
N LEU A 8 -54.31 -12.69 24.78
CA LEU A 8 -53.98 -14.04 24.31
C LEU A 8 -54.62 -15.13 25.17
N PHE A 9 -54.74 -14.91 26.47
CA PHE A 9 -55.19 -15.91 27.44
C PHE A 9 -56.69 -15.86 27.74
N ASN A 10 -57.41 -14.91 27.16
CA ASN A 10 -58.86 -14.80 27.31
C ASN A 10 -59.59 -15.72 26.30
N GLN A 11 -60.81 -16.17 26.61
CA GLN A 11 -61.57 -17.09 25.74
C GLN A 11 -61.66 -16.58 24.29
N PRO A 12 -61.45 -17.43 23.28
CA PRO A 12 -61.35 -17.00 21.89
C PRO A 12 -62.68 -16.42 21.38
N GLN A 13 -62.62 -15.27 20.70
CA GLN A 13 -63.70 -14.84 19.81
C GLN A 13 -63.54 -15.57 18.47
N GLY A 14 -64.43 -16.51 18.15
CA GLY A 14 -64.43 -17.27 16.89
C GLY A 14 -63.63 -18.59 16.94
N ASN A 15 -63.31 -19.15 15.76
CA ASN A 15 -62.61 -20.45 15.57
C ASN A 15 -61.10 -20.43 15.91
N ALA A 16 -60.61 -19.43 16.64
CA ALA A 16 -59.19 -19.32 16.99
C ALA A 16 -58.83 -20.26 18.16
N PRO A 17 -57.67 -20.96 18.13
CA PRO A 17 -57.24 -21.82 19.21
C PRO A 17 -56.95 -21.00 20.49
N ALA A 18 -57.40 -21.49 21.65
CA ALA A 18 -57.16 -20.83 22.93
C ALA A 18 -55.69 -20.96 23.36
N VAL A 19 -55.03 -19.85 23.69
CA VAL A 19 -53.65 -19.87 24.19
C VAL A 19 -53.65 -20.02 25.71
N VAL A 20 -53.09 -21.12 26.19
CA VAL A 20 -52.94 -21.45 27.62
C VAL A 20 -51.56 -21.04 28.13
N ARG A 21 -50.51 -21.10 27.30
CA ARG A 21 -49.14 -20.67 27.64
C ARG A 21 -48.37 -20.19 26.41
N ILE A 22 -47.34 -19.38 26.63
CA ILE A 22 -46.37 -18.96 25.61
C ILE A 22 -45.06 -19.68 25.88
N GLU A 23 -44.56 -20.39 24.87
CA GLU A 23 -43.27 -21.10 24.94
C GLU A 23 -42.33 -20.55 23.86
N ILE A 24 -41.25 -19.91 24.31
CA ILE A 24 -40.20 -19.41 23.44
C ILE A 24 -39.34 -20.57 22.90
N PRO A 25 -39.32 -20.82 21.57
CA PRO A 25 -38.76 -22.05 20.99
C PRO A 25 -37.23 -22.09 20.94
N ILE A 26 -36.71 -23.30 20.65
CA ILE A 26 -35.29 -23.70 20.70
C ILE A 26 -34.38 -22.86 19.81
N ILE A 27 -34.82 -22.59 18.59
CA ILE A 27 -33.97 -22.02 17.54
C ILE A 27 -33.89 -20.48 17.71
N GLN A 28 -34.15 -19.95 18.91
CA GLN A 28 -34.04 -18.52 19.22
C GLN A 28 -32.69 -18.14 19.83
N ARG A 29 -32.18 -16.99 19.38
CA ARG A 29 -31.06 -16.26 19.99
C ARG A 29 -31.43 -15.67 21.34
N ASP A 30 -30.41 -15.22 22.08
CA ASP A 30 -30.59 -14.56 23.37
C ASP A 30 -31.57 -13.39 23.29
N TYR A 31 -32.21 -13.06 24.41
CA TYR A 31 -32.97 -11.81 24.50
C TYR A 31 -32.02 -10.62 24.25
N ALA A 32 -32.24 -9.87 23.16
CA ALA A 32 -31.28 -8.93 22.59
C ALA A 32 -31.61 -7.46 22.92
N GLN A 33 -32.87 -7.14 23.22
CA GLN A 33 -33.32 -5.77 23.51
C GLN A 33 -32.72 -5.21 24.83
N GLY A 34 -32.19 -6.09 25.68
CA GLY A 34 -31.47 -5.72 26.91
C GLY A 34 -29.94 -5.76 26.82
N ARG A 35 -29.33 -5.90 25.62
CA ARG A 35 -27.87 -5.96 25.47
C ARG A 35 -27.18 -4.63 25.82
N ASP A 36 -25.91 -4.76 26.18
CA ASP A 36 -25.00 -3.65 26.53
C ASP A 36 -24.26 -3.13 25.29
N SER A 37 -24.98 -2.43 24.43
CA SER A 37 -24.37 -1.70 23.33
C SER A 37 -25.10 -0.37 23.12
N GLU A 38 -24.37 0.65 22.67
CA GLU A 38 -24.90 2.00 22.52
C GLU A 38 -26.11 2.03 21.56
N ALA A 39 -26.04 1.29 20.45
CA ALA A 39 -27.13 1.17 19.49
C ALA A 39 -28.39 0.54 20.13
N VAL A 40 -28.23 -0.54 20.90
CA VAL A 40 -29.36 -1.21 21.56
C VAL A 40 -29.94 -0.34 22.67
N ALA A 41 -29.11 0.41 23.40
CA ALA A 41 -29.57 1.34 24.43
C ALA A 41 -30.52 2.41 23.86
N ARG A 42 -30.19 2.98 22.69
CA ARG A 42 -31.05 3.95 22.00
C ARG A 42 -32.39 3.33 21.56
N ILE A 43 -32.35 2.13 20.98
CA ILE A 43 -33.55 1.39 20.55
C ILE A 43 -34.45 1.06 21.76
N ARG A 44 -33.85 0.58 22.86
CA ARG A 44 -34.56 0.28 24.10
C ARG A 44 -35.26 1.51 24.67
N ALA A 45 -34.56 2.64 24.73
CA ALA A 45 -35.14 3.90 25.22
C ALA A 45 -36.35 4.33 24.37
N GLN A 46 -36.22 4.35 23.05
CA GLN A 46 -37.31 4.71 22.13
C GLN A 46 -38.51 3.76 22.26
N PHE A 47 -38.25 2.46 22.40
CA PHE A 47 -39.31 1.47 22.56
C PHE A 47 -40.04 1.62 23.89
N LEU A 48 -39.32 1.82 24.99
CA LEU A 48 -39.91 2.06 26.31
C LEU A 48 -40.66 3.39 26.36
N ASP A 49 -40.23 4.41 25.62
CA ASP A 49 -40.97 5.67 25.46
C ASP A 49 -42.32 5.45 24.80
N ALA A 50 -42.37 4.68 23.71
CA ALA A 50 -43.62 4.34 23.04
C ALA A 50 -44.56 3.55 23.96
N ILE A 51 -44.04 2.55 24.68
CA ILE A 51 -44.80 1.77 25.66
C ILE A 51 -45.34 2.67 26.77
N HIS A 52 -44.49 3.47 27.40
CA HIS A 52 -44.85 4.36 28.50
C HIS A 52 -45.96 5.33 28.10
N ASN A 53 -45.85 5.94 26.91
CA ASN A 53 -46.87 6.87 26.40
C ASN A 53 -48.22 6.19 26.16
N ALA A 54 -48.22 4.96 25.66
CA ALA A 54 -49.44 4.19 25.39
C ALA A 54 -50.19 3.81 26.68
N VAL A 55 -49.48 3.45 27.75
CA VAL A 55 -50.10 2.99 29.01
C VAL A 55 -50.45 4.12 29.99
N THR A 56 -49.82 5.30 29.89
CA THR A 56 -50.05 6.44 30.81
C THR A 56 -51.07 7.48 30.30
N ASN A 57 -51.90 7.13 29.30
CA ASN A 57 -52.96 7.98 28.71
C ASN A 57 -52.47 9.32 28.12
N LYS A 58 -51.18 9.45 27.79
CA LYS A 58 -50.63 10.64 27.10
C LYS A 58 -50.51 10.45 25.57
N GLY A 59 -50.75 9.25 25.05
CA GLY A 59 -50.61 8.93 23.62
C GLY A 59 -51.65 7.94 23.08
N SER A 60 -51.60 7.69 21.77
CA SER A 60 -52.42 6.70 21.07
C SER A 60 -52.05 5.26 21.46
N PRO A 61 -52.96 4.28 21.32
CA PRO A 61 -52.62 2.86 21.45
C PRO A 61 -51.43 2.48 20.56
N LEU A 62 -50.54 1.62 21.09
CA LEU A 62 -49.37 1.13 20.39
C LEU A 62 -49.69 -0.19 19.69
N SER A 63 -49.54 -0.21 18.36
CA SER A 63 -49.52 -1.45 17.58
C SER A 63 -48.08 -1.97 17.50
N LEU A 64 -47.86 -3.22 17.87
CA LEU A 64 -46.58 -3.93 17.70
C LEU A 64 -46.57 -4.79 16.43
N ASP A 65 -47.38 -4.40 15.44
CA ASP A 65 -47.58 -5.03 14.14
C ASP A 65 -47.92 -6.51 14.26
N PHE A 66 -47.05 -7.39 13.76
CA PHE A 66 -47.34 -8.82 13.61
C PHE A 66 -46.52 -9.67 14.59
N ILE A 67 -47.17 -10.72 15.09
CA ILE A 67 -46.52 -11.85 15.78
C ILE A 67 -46.92 -13.10 15.02
N TYR A 68 -45.91 -13.82 14.53
CA TYR A 68 -46.10 -15.05 13.78
C TYR A 68 -45.83 -16.23 14.70
N GLY A 69 -46.72 -17.20 14.73
CA GLY A 69 -46.52 -18.39 15.56
C GLY A 69 -47.70 -19.34 15.54
N ASP A 70 -47.39 -20.60 15.84
CA ASP A 70 -48.39 -21.67 15.87
C ASP A 70 -48.87 -21.89 17.29
N VAL A 71 -50.17 -22.19 17.41
CA VAL A 71 -50.79 -22.59 18.67
C VAL A 71 -51.10 -24.08 18.57
N ILE A 72 -50.28 -24.89 19.25
CA ILE A 72 -50.42 -26.36 19.28
C ILE A 72 -50.70 -26.76 20.72
N ASP A 73 -51.78 -27.51 20.96
CA ASP A 73 -52.22 -27.97 22.29
C ASP A 73 -52.27 -26.83 23.34
N GLY A 74 -52.77 -25.66 22.92
CA GLY A 74 -52.85 -24.45 23.75
C GLY A 74 -51.51 -23.77 24.04
N THR A 75 -50.42 -24.17 23.40
CA THR A 75 -49.09 -23.57 23.55
C THR A 75 -48.78 -22.70 22.32
N LEU A 76 -48.64 -21.39 22.50
CA LEU A 76 -48.17 -20.50 21.45
C LEU A 76 -46.64 -20.59 21.35
N ARG A 77 -46.15 -21.00 20.17
CA ARG A 77 -44.72 -21.03 19.82
C ARG A 77 -44.44 -19.96 18.76
N PRO A 78 -43.97 -18.77 19.15
CA PRO A 78 -43.70 -17.70 18.20
C PRO A 78 -42.49 -18.00 17.33
N LEU A 79 -42.66 -17.86 16.01
CA LEU A 79 -41.60 -17.85 14.99
C LEU A 79 -40.96 -16.47 14.81
N ASP A 80 -41.75 -15.40 14.99
CA ASP A 80 -41.27 -14.01 15.10
C ASP A 80 -42.09 -13.25 16.14
N GLY A 81 -41.48 -12.23 16.74
CA GLY A 81 -42.08 -11.44 17.81
C GLY A 81 -41.68 -11.88 19.21
N GLN A 82 -40.74 -12.82 19.35
CA GLN A 82 -40.34 -13.34 20.65
C GLN A 82 -39.72 -12.28 21.55
N GLN A 83 -38.87 -11.41 21.00
CA GLN A 83 -38.27 -10.28 21.74
C GLN A 83 -39.36 -9.34 22.28
N ARG A 84 -40.39 -9.07 21.46
CA ARG A 84 -41.55 -8.24 21.85
C ARG A 84 -42.34 -8.91 22.97
N LEU A 85 -42.60 -10.22 22.87
CA LEU A 85 -43.30 -10.98 23.90
C LEU A 85 -42.52 -11.05 25.21
N THR A 86 -41.21 -11.27 25.17
CA THR A 86 -40.35 -11.22 26.37
C THR A 86 -40.42 -9.84 27.04
N THR A 87 -40.33 -8.75 26.27
CA THR A 87 -40.45 -7.39 26.84
C THR A 87 -41.82 -7.13 27.45
N LEU A 88 -42.90 -7.60 26.81
CA LEU A 88 -44.24 -7.49 27.35
C LEU A 88 -44.41 -8.29 28.64
N PHE A 89 -43.86 -9.50 28.71
CA PHE A 89 -43.83 -10.31 29.93
C PHE A 89 -43.17 -9.55 31.10
N LEU A 90 -41.98 -8.99 30.87
CA LEU A 90 -41.25 -8.21 31.89
C LEU A 90 -42.02 -6.94 32.31
N LEU A 91 -42.67 -6.27 31.35
CA LEU A 91 -43.51 -5.10 31.62
C LEU A 91 -44.73 -5.44 32.49
N HIS A 92 -45.40 -6.57 32.21
CA HIS A 92 -46.56 -7.03 32.98
C HIS A 92 -46.13 -7.34 34.42
N TRP A 93 -45.03 -8.05 34.61
CA TRP A 93 -44.48 -8.31 35.94
C TRP A 93 -44.20 -7.01 36.71
N TYR A 94 -43.48 -6.06 36.09
CA TYR A 94 -43.09 -4.83 36.74
C TYR A 94 -44.30 -3.97 37.18
N LEU A 95 -45.28 -3.80 36.29
CA LEU A 95 -46.47 -3.00 36.62
C LEU A 95 -47.39 -3.71 37.60
N ALA A 96 -47.52 -5.05 37.53
CA ALA A 96 -48.25 -5.82 38.53
C ALA A 96 -47.62 -5.66 39.92
N TRP A 97 -46.30 -5.70 40.00
CA TRP A 97 -45.56 -5.45 41.24
C TRP A 97 -45.80 -4.06 41.79
N ARG A 98 -45.57 -3.01 40.99
CA ARG A 98 -45.73 -1.61 41.43
C ARG A 98 -47.17 -1.20 41.71
N ALA A 99 -48.15 -1.94 41.19
CA ALA A 99 -49.58 -1.70 41.43
C ALA A 99 -50.17 -2.57 42.56
N ASP A 100 -49.36 -3.40 43.22
CA ASP A 100 -49.80 -4.38 44.22
C ASP A 100 -50.86 -5.38 43.68
N ARG A 101 -50.55 -5.94 42.50
CA ARG A 101 -51.43 -6.83 41.71
C ARG A 101 -50.78 -8.16 41.34
N LEU A 102 -49.61 -8.49 41.89
CA LEU A 102 -48.92 -9.76 41.60
C LEU A 102 -49.75 -10.99 41.98
N GLU A 103 -50.54 -10.90 43.06
CA GLU A 103 -51.45 -11.97 43.52
C GLU A 103 -52.68 -12.18 42.61
N GLN A 104 -52.88 -11.32 41.61
CA GLN A 104 -53.95 -11.55 40.63
C GLN A 104 -53.57 -12.71 39.70
N GLU A 105 -54.34 -13.79 39.76
CA GLU A 105 -54.25 -14.89 38.80
C GLU A 105 -54.59 -14.38 37.39
N GLN A 106 -53.55 -14.25 36.56
CA GLN A 106 -53.68 -13.81 35.17
C GLN A 106 -52.79 -14.66 34.26
N GLY A 107 -53.26 -14.87 33.02
CA GLY A 107 -52.57 -15.71 32.04
C GLY A 107 -51.17 -15.21 31.65
N TRP A 108 -50.86 -13.91 31.83
CA TRP A 108 -49.55 -13.34 31.49
C TRP A 108 -48.37 -14.03 32.20
N LYS A 109 -48.63 -14.64 33.36
CA LYS A 109 -47.66 -15.42 34.15
C LYS A 109 -47.17 -16.69 33.42
N ARG A 110 -47.91 -17.19 32.43
CA ARG A 110 -47.66 -18.46 31.74
C ARG A 110 -46.71 -18.28 30.54
N PHE A 111 -45.48 -17.88 30.82
CA PHE A 111 -44.43 -17.61 29.84
C PHE A 111 -43.14 -18.38 30.17
N GLU A 112 -42.62 -19.14 29.22
CA GLU A 112 -41.42 -19.97 29.44
C GLU A 112 -40.48 -20.05 28.23
N TYR A 113 -39.21 -20.44 28.47
CA TYR A 113 -38.23 -20.77 27.43
C TYR A 113 -38.07 -22.29 27.30
N ALA A 114 -38.21 -22.85 26.10
CA ALA A 114 -38.26 -24.31 25.87
C ALA A 114 -36.96 -25.07 26.23
N THR A 115 -35.79 -24.54 25.90
CA THR A 115 -34.50 -25.27 26.00
C THR A 115 -33.39 -24.48 26.67
N ARG A 116 -33.72 -23.42 27.41
CA ARG A 116 -32.78 -22.67 28.23
C ARG A 116 -33.16 -22.84 29.70
N PRO A 117 -32.66 -23.88 30.39
CA PRO A 117 -33.05 -24.18 31.76
C PRO A 117 -32.85 -23.00 32.71
N SER A 118 -31.77 -22.22 32.53
CA SER A 118 -31.48 -20.99 33.27
C SER A 118 -32.57 -19.93 33.07
N ALA A 119 -32.85 -19.53 31.82
CA ALA A 119 -33.84 -18.50 31.51
C ALA A 119 -35.27 -18.93 31.87
N ARG A 120 -35.63 -20.21 31.66
CA ARG A 120 -36.90 -20.78 32.12
C ARG A 120 -37.03 -20.63 33.62
N ARG A 121 -36.04 -21.12 34.36
CA ARG A 121 -36.07 -21.09 35.84
C ARG A 121 -36.07 -19.67 36.38
N PHE A 122 -35.35 -18.75 35.74
CA PHE A 122 -35.40 -17.33 36.08
C PHE A 122 -36.80 -16.73 35.88
N CYS A 123 -37.48 -17.03 34.77
CA CYS A 123 -38.86 -16.55 34.54
C CYS A 123 -39.86 -17.10 35.58
N GLU A 124 -39.73 -18.37 35.97
CA GLU A 124 -40.52 -18.97 37.05
C GLU A 124 -40.29 -18.23 38.37
N CYS A 125 -39.02 -18.03 38.76
CA CYS A 125 -38.68 -17.32 39.98
C CYS A 125 -39.12 -15.84 39.94
N LEU A 126 -39.05 -15.19 38.78
CA LEU A 126 -39.45 -13.80 38.59
C LEU A 126 -40.92 -13.60 38.95
N VAL A 127 -41.82 -14.45 38.45
CA VAL A 127 -43.26 -14.33 38.67
C VAL A 127 -43.64 -14.46 40.15
N GLU A 128 -42.90 -15.25 40.92
CA GLU A 128 -43.08 -15.46 42.36
C GLU A 128 -42.39 -14.38 43.23
N SER A 129 -41.64 -13.46 42.62
CA SER A 129 -40.83 -12.48 43.35
C SER A 129 -41.61 -11.21 43.68
N THR A 130 -41.51 -10.78 44.95
CA THR A 130 -42.09 -9.53 45.48
C THR A 130 -40.99 -8.63 46.09
N PRO A 131 -40.22 -7.89 45.28
CA PRO A 131 -39.18 -7.00 45.80
C PRO A 131 -39.76 -5.87 46.68
N PRO A 132 -39.00 -5.33 47.65
CA PRO A 132 -39.34 -4.08 48.33
C PRO A 132 -39.49 -2.92 47.34
N ALA A 133 -40.44 -2.00 47.56
CA ALA A 133 -40.78 -0.93 46.61
C ALA A 133 -39.60 -0.01 46.21
N ASP A 134 -38.61 0.12 47.10
CA ASP A 134 -37.39 0.92 46.95
C ASP A 134 -36.17 0.09 46.49
N ALA A 135 -36.35 -1.19 46.16
CA ALA A 135 -35.26 -2.08 45.79
C ALA A 135 -34.62 -1.70 44.45
N ARG A 136 -33.28 -1.75 44.41
CA ARG A 136 -32.52 -1.82 43.16
C ARG A 136 -32.69 -3.21 42.56
N LEU A 137 -33.55 -3.33 41.57
CA LEU A 137 -34.03 -4.62 41.05
C LEU A 137 -32.91 -5.62 40.75
N ARG A 138 -31.88 -5.21 40.01
CA ARG A 138 -30.77 -6.11 39.66
C ARG A 138 -30.04 -6.65 40.89
N ALA A 139 -29.61 -5.74 41.77
CA ALA A 139 -28.90 -6.13 43.00
C ALA A 139 -29.78 -7.00 43.90
N TRP A 140 -31.08 -6.71 43.98
CA TRP A 140 -32.02 -7.54 44.73
C TRP A 140 -32.14 -8.95 44.17
N PHE A 141 -32.29 -9.09 42.84
CA PHE A 141 -32.37 -10.40 42.20
C PHE A 141 -31.08 -11.21 42.37
N GLU A 142 -29.92 -10.56 42.22
CA GLU A 142 -28.62 -11.19 42.38
C GLU A 142 -28.35 -11.66 43.83
N ASP A 143 -29.06 -11.08 44.83
CA ASP A 143 -28.96 -11.43 46.25
C ASP A 143 -29.99 -12.49 46.71
N GLN A 144 -30.80 -13.04 45.81
CA GLN A 144 -31.79 -14.07 46.17
C GLN A 144 -31.16 -15.46 46.27
N HIS A 145 -31.62 -16.26 47.25
CA HIS A 145 -31.12 -17.62 47.49
C HIS A 145 -31.31 -18.59 46.30
N TRP A 146 -32.24 -18.27 45.38
CA TRP A 146 -32.54 -19.06 44.19
C TRP A 146 -31.78 -18.56 42.95
N PHE A 147 -31.07 -17.44 43.04
CA PHE A 147 -30.28 -16.88 41.95
C PHE A 147 -28.93 -17.61 41.86
N LEU A 148 -28.76 -18.44 40.84
CA LEU A 148 -27.55 -19.24 40.67
C LEU A 148 -26.39 -18.39 40.16
N TYR A 149 -25.18 -18.64 40.66
CA TYR A 149 -23.97 -17.93 40.20
C TYR A 149 -23.79 -17.96 38.67
N SER A 150 -24.09 -19.09 38.03
CA SER A 150 -23.98 -19.25 36.56
C SER A 150 -24.89 -18.29 35.77
N TRP A 151 -25.97 -17.78 36.38
CA TRP A 151 -26.89 -16.85 35.72
C TRP A 151 -26.30 -15.45 35.52
N GLN A 152 -25.24 -15.10 36.25
CA GLN A 152 -24.47 -13.87 36.02
C GLN A 152 -23.85 -13.82 34.61
N HIS A 153 -23.66 -14.99 33.99
CA HIS A 153 -23.08 -15.13 32.66
C HIS A 153 -24.10 -15.55 31.60
N ASP A 154 -25.39 -15.69 31.95
CA ASP A 154 -26.42 -16.01 30.97
C ASP A 154 -26.85 -14.73 30.22
N PRO A 155 -26.62 -14.65 28.90
CA PRO A 155 -26.89 -13.43 28.13
C PRO A 155 -28.37 -13.03 28.09
N THR A 156 -29.29 -13.98 28.21
CA THR A 156 -30.73 -13.70 28.27
C THR A 156 -31.11 -13.14 29.63
N ILE A 157 -30.64 -13.74 30.73
CA ILE A 157 -30.91 -13.24 32.10
C ILE A 157 -30.31 -11.84 32.27
N GLN A 158 -29.07 -11.62 31.84
CA GLN A 158 -28.43 -10.30 31.88
C GLN A 158 -29.24 -9.26 31.10
N SER A 159 -29.79 -9.62 29.94
CA SER A 159 -30.61 -8.72 29.15
C SER A 159 -31.99 -8.47 29.77
N MET A 160 -32.59 -9.47 30.42
CA MET A 160 -33.85 -9.31 31.16
C MET A 160 -33.68 -8.36 32.35
N LEU A 161 -32.63 -8.55 33.16
CA LEU A 161 -32.32 -7.68 34.31
C LEU A 161 -32.11 -6.23 33.87
N ARG A 162 -31.31 -6.00 32.83
CA ARG A 162 -31.12 -4.65 32.27
C ARG A 162 -32.41 -4.04 31.72
N MET A 163 -33.27 -4.84 31.07
CA MET A 163 -34.57 -4.35 30.62
C MET A 163 -35.47 -3.98 31.80
N LEU A 164 -35.47 -4.78 32.87
CA LEU A 164 -36.22 -4.47 34.10
C LEU A 164 -35.73 -3.19 34.78
N GLU A 165 -34.42 -2.95 34.82
CA GLU A 165 -33.85 -1.67 35.29
C GLU A 165 -34.32 -0.49 34.43
N ALA A 166 -34.24 -0.64 33.10
CA ALA A 166 -34.69 0.41 32.17
C ALA A 166 -36.21 0.70 32.28
N ILE A 167 -37.02 -0.35 32.47
CA ILE A 167 -38.45 -0.20 32.77
C ILE A 167 -38.60 0.52 34.12
N HIS A 168 -37.84 0.13 35.15
CA HIS A 168 -37.93 0.73 36.48
C HIS A 168 -37.63 2.23 36.46
N GLU A 169 -36.55 2.63 35.80
CA GLU A 169 -36.18 4.03 35.61
C GLU A 169 -37.26 4.79 34.84
N ARG A 170 -37.77 4.21 33.75
CA ARG A 170 -38.76 4.88 32.90
C ARG A 170 -40.10 5.09 33.58
N PHE A 171 -40.53 4.14 34.42
CA PHE A 171 -41.82 4.17 35.12
C PHE A 171 -41.73 4.73 36.54
N ALA A 172 -40.56 5.21 36.98
CA ALA A 172 -40.32 5.67 38.35
C ALA A 172 -41.35 6.69 38.86
N THR A 173 -41.79 7.62 37.99
CA THR A 173 -42.75 8.68 38.31
C THR A 173 -44.16 8.43 37.77
N ALA A 174 -44.44 7.25 37.21
CA ALA A 174 -45.72 6.93 36.61
C ALA A 174 -46.73 6.42 37.64
N ASP A 175 -48.02 6.72 37.44
CA ASP A 175 -49.11 6.05 38.16
C ASP A 175 -49.23 4.60 37.66
N CYS A 176 -48.55 3.69 38.37
CA CYS A 176 -48.48 2.28 38.00
C CYS A 176 -49.82 1.56 38.12
N VAL A 177 -50.73 2.03 38.98
CA VAL A 177 -52.09 1.46 39.09
C VAL A 177 -52.90 1.82 37.86
N ALA A 178 -52.86 3.07 37.42
CA ALA A 178 -53.52 3.50 36.18
C ALA A 178 -52.90 2.81 34.95
N ALA A 179 -51.57 2.72 34.87
CA ALA A 179 -50.87 2.05 33.79
C ALA A 179 -51.19 0.55 33.71
N TRP A 180 -51.24 -0.14 34.86
CA TRP A 180 -51.67 -1.55 34.94
C TRP A 180 -53.08 -1.74 34.38
N ASN A 181 -54.04 -0.96 34.87
CA ASN A 181 -55.44 -1.02 34.42
C ASN A 181 -55.59 -0.74 32.92
N ARG A 182 -54.70 0.09 32.35
CA ARG A 182 -54.67 0.40 30.92
C ARG A 182 -54.05 -0.75 30.09
N LEU A 183 -53.01 -1.38 30.62
CA LEU A 183 -52.28 -2.49 29.99
C LEU A 183 -53.14 -3.76 29.88
N VAL A 184 -53.84 -4.13 30.95
CA VAL A 184 -54.64 -5.38 31.01
C VAL A 184 -56.09 -5.23 30.53
N ARG A 185 -56.48 -4.04 30.04
CA ARG A 185 -57.85 -3.74 29.60
C ARG A 185 -58.29 -4.67 28.47
N PRO A 186 -59.42 -5.39 28.59
CA PRO A 186 -59.87 -6.33 27.55
C PRO A 186 -60.30 -5.63 26.25
N GLN A 187 -61.01 -4.51 26.33
CA GLN A 187 -61.43 -3.73 25.17
C GLN A 187 -60.50 -2.52 24.96
N ASN A 188 -60.08 -2.30 23.71
CA ASN A 188 -59.14 -1.23 23.31
C ASN A 188 -57.86 -1.23 24.18
N PRO A 189 -57.08 -2.32 24.20
CA PRO A 189 -55.86 -2.40 25.01
C PRO A 189 -54.86 -1.29 24.62
N ALA A 190 -54.01 -0.87 25.56
CA ALA A 190 -52.97 0.13 25.25
C ALA A 190 -51.94 -0.38 24.26
N ILE A 191 -51.66 -1.68 24.29
CA ILE A 191 -50.69 -2.33 23.42
C ILE A 191 -51.38 -3.51 22.76
N SER A 192 -51.35 -3.56 21.44
CA SER A 192 -51.94 -4.64 20.63
C SER A 192 -51.00 -5.10 19.53
N PHE A 193 -51.20 -6.32 19.05
CA PHE A 193 -50.52 -6.88 17.89
C PHE A 193 -51.46 -7.85 17.16
N GLN A 194 -51.17 -8.13 15.90
CA GLN A 194 -51.86 -9.13 15.11
C GLN A 194 -51.14 -10.47 15.23
N LEU A 195 -51.79 -11.45 15.86
CA LEU A 195 -51.35 -12.84 15.85
C LEU A 195 -51.77 -13.48 14.52
N LEU A 196 -50.79 -13.95 13.75
CA LEU A 196 -50.99 -14.64 12.48
C LEU A 196 -50.57 -16.11 12.62
N PRO A 197 -51.52 -17.06 12.57
CA PRO A 197 -51.19 -18.49 12.55
C PRO A 197 -50.53 -18.86 11.22
N ILE A 198 -49.57 -19.77 11.24
CA ILE A 198 -48.95 -20.31 10.02
C ILE A 198 -49.58 -21.68 9.77
N GLU A 199 -50.77 -21.69 9.17
CA GLU A 199 -51.37 -22.95 8.73
C GLU A 199 -50.54 -23.55 7.59
N ASN A 200 -49.91 -24.71 7.83
CA ASN A 200 -49.38 -25.62 6.80
C ASN A 200 -48.47 -24.99 5.72
N MET A 201 -47.66 -23.97 6.03
CA MET A 201 -46.49 -23.68 5.21
C MET A 201 -45.32 -24.49 5.75
N GLY A 202 -44.89 -25.49 4.98
CA GLY A 202 -43.71 -26.30 5.28
C GLY A 202 -42.56 -25.40 5.75
N LEU A 203 -42.25 -25.49 7.03
CA LEU A 203 -41.19 -24.75 7.70
C LEU A 203 -39.84 -25.16 7.09
N THR A 204 -39.45 -24.54 5.98
CA THR A 204 -38.08 -24.66 5.50
C THR A 204 -37.18 -23.94 6.50
N GLU A 205 -36.13 -24.61 6.97
CA GLU A 205 -35.12 -24.05 7.88
C GLU A 205 -34.64 -22.66 7.39
N ASP A 206 -34.66 -22.42 6.08
CA ASP A 206 -34.34 -21.15 5.43
C ASP A 206 -35.22 -19.96 5.87
N LEU A 207 -36.55 -20.11 5.94
CA LEU A 207 -37.43 -19.01 6.36
C LEU A 207 -37.15 -18.68 7.83
N TYR A 208 -36.93 -19.72 8.62
CA TYR A 208 -36.60 -19.60 10.03
C TYR A 208 -35.23 -18.91 10.24
N ILE A 209 -34.20 -19.29 9.48
CA ILE A 209 -32.86 -18.67 9.51
C ILE A 209 -32.93 -17.20 9.09
N LYS A 210 -33.69 -16.88 8.03
CA LYS A 210 -33.87 -15.52 7.51
C LYS A 210 -34.65 -14.61 8.48
N MET A 211 -35.64 -15.13 9.20
CA MET A 211 -36.39 -14.35 10.19
C MET A 211 -35.58 -14.12 11.46
N ASN A 212 -34.80 -15.10 11.89
CA ASN A 212 -33.94 -14.99 13.08
C ASN A 212 -32.59 -14.29 12.82
N SER A 213 -32.19 -14.08 11.56
CA SER A 213 -30.98 -13.32 11.20
C SER A 213 -31.14 -11.81 11.45
N ARG A 214 -32.37 -11.27 11.35
CA ARG A 214 -32.74 -9.84 11.47
C ARG A 214 -32.37 -9.14 12.79
N GLY A 215 -31.94 -9.88 13.81
CA GLY A 215 -31.36 -9.30 15.04
C GLY A 215 -29.85 -9.00 14.94
N LYS A 216 -29.19 -9.27 13.81
CA LYS A 216 -27.83 -8.81 13.53
C LYS A 216 -27.89 -7.40 12.92
N PRO A 217 -27.02 -6.46 13.36
CA PRO A 217 -26.86 -5.21 12.64
C PRO A 217 -26.45 -5.51 11.19
N LEU A 218 -27.00 -4.75 10.25
CA LEU A 218 -26.59 -4.83 8.85
C LEU A 218 -25.09 -4.57 8.75
N THR A 219 -24.40 -5.32 7.89
CA THR A 219 -22.99 -5.08 7.63
C THR A 219 -22.80 -3.73 6.92
N PRO A 220 -21.59 -3.14 6.93
CA PRO A 220 -21.33 -1.93 6.17
C PRO A 220 -21.70 -2.07 4.68
N PHE A 221 -21.44 -3.22 4.07
CA PHE A 221 -21.82 -3.51 2.69
C PHE A 221 -23.34 -3.61 2.52
N GLU A 222 -24.07 -4.27 3.42
CA GLU A 222 -25.54 -4.34 3.33
C GLU A 222 -26.20 -2.96 3.46
N ASN A 223 -25.68 -2.09 4.35
CA ASN A 223 -26.13 -0.71 4.45
C ASN A 223 -25.83 0.08 3.17
N PHE A 224 -24.61 -0.04 2.65
CA PHE A 224 -24.19 0.59 1.40
C PHE A 224 -25.03 0.13 0.21
N LYS A 225 -25.24 -1.18 0.05
CA LYS A 225 -26.05 -1.78 -1.01
C LYS A 225 -27.48 -1.24 -1.00
N ALA A 226 -28.12 -1.20 0.17
CA ALA A 226 -29.49 -0.71 0.28
C ALA A 226 -29.61 0.77 -0.11
N ARG A 227 -28.64 1.60 0.26
CA ARG A 227 -28.56 2.99 -0.19
C ARG A 227 -28.28 3.10 -1.67
N PHE A 228 -27.36 2.30 -2.18
CA PHE A 228 -27.00 2.30 -3.59
C PHE A 228 -28.18 1.92 -4.48
N GLU A 229 -28.99 0.93 -4.08
CA GLU A 229 -30.24 0.60 -4.78
C GLU A 229 -31.21 1.79 -4.84
N GLN A 230 -31.36 2.55 -3.75
CA GLN A 230 -32.19 3.77 -3.73
C GLN A 230 -31.66 4.85 -4.68
N ILE A 231 -30.34 5.01 -4.78
CA ILE A 231 -29.71 5.94 -5.74
C ILE A 231 -30.08 5.52 -7.17
N LEU A 232 -29.95 4.22 -7.46
CA LEU A 232 -30.23 3.66 -8.79
C LEU A 232 -31.72 3.70 -9.16
N GLU A 233 -32.64 3.55 -8.21
CA GLU A 233 -34.09 3.70 -8.44
C GLU A 233 -34.44 5.08 -9.01
N VAL A 234 -33.70 6.12 -8.62
CA VAL A 234 -33.91 7.49 -9.11
C VAL A 234 -33.15 7.74 -10.42
N SER A 235 -31.88 7.32 -10.50
CA SER A 235 -31.01 7.68 -11.63
C SER A 235 -31.08 6.71 -12.81
N CYS A 236 -31.23 5.41 -12.55
CA CYS A 236 -31.13 4.32 -13.54
C CYS A 236 -32.17 3.20 -13.25
N PRO A 237 -33.47 3.50 -13.18
CA PRO A 237 -34.49 2.57 -12.70
C PRO A 237 -34.53 1.23 -13.47
N GLU A 238 -34.26 1.27 -14.78
CA GLU A 238 -34.27 0.07 -15.64
C GLU A 238 -33.13 -0.93 -15.35
N ARG A 239 -32.12 -0.54 -14.57
CA ARG A 239 -30.94 -1.36 -14.26
C ARG A 239 -30.96 -1.92 -12.84
N VAL A 240 -31.85 -1.45 -11.96
CA VAL A 240 -31.89 -1.80 -10.53
C VAL A 240 -32.10 -3.31 -10.34
N GLU A 241 -33.12 -3.89 -10.98
CA GLU A 241 -33.44 -5.31 -10.82
C GLU A 241 -32.29 -6.21 -11.28
N GLY A 242 -31.68 -5.88 -12.42
CA GLY A 242 -30.53 -6.61 -12.96
C GLY A 242 -29.29 -6.49 -12.06
N PHE A 243 -29.05 -5.32 -11.47
CA PHE A 243 -27.98 -5.10 -10.50
C PHE A 243 -28.23 -5.93 -9.22
N ALA A 244 -29.42 -5.84 -8.64
CA ALA A 244 -29.79 -6.54 -7.41
C ALA A 244 -29.66 -8.07 -7.54
N LEU A 245 -30.09 -8.63 -8.68
CA LEU A 245 -29.94 -10.06 -8.96
C LEU A 245 -28.46 -10.48 -9.06
N LYS A 246 -27.62 -9.65 -9.68
CA LYS A 246 -26.20 -9.97 -9.88
C LYS A 246 -25.38 -9.82 -8.60
N VAL A 247 -25.62 -8.77 -7.83
CA VAL A 247 -24.89 -8.49 -6.59
C VAL A 247 -25.11 -9.59 -5.55
N ASP A 248 -26.35 -10.09 -5.44
CA ASP A 248 -26.71 -11.18 -4.50
C ASP A 248 -26.43 -12.58 -5.04
N GLY A 249 -26.17 -12.72 -6.34
CA GLY A 249 -25.92 -14.00 -7.00
C GLY A 249 -24.48 -14.11 -7.51
N VAL A 250 -24.33 -13.98 -8.83
CA VAL A 250 -23.09 -14.31 -9.54
C VAL A 250 -21.86 -13.51 -9.09
N TRP A 251 -22.03 -12.28 -8.61
CA TRP A 251 -20.91 -11.48 -8.10
C TRP A 251 -20.49 -11.90 -6.69
N ALA A 252 -21.43 -12.31 -5.84
CA ALA A 252 -21.11 -12.88 -4.53
C ALA A 252 -20.33 -14.20 -4.69
N ASP A 253 -20.76 -15.05 -5.62
CA ASP A 253 -20.07 -16.30 -5.95
C ASP A 253 -18.65 -16.07 -6.48
N LEU A 254 -18.49 -15.09 -7.38
CA LEU A 254 -17.18 -14.65 -7.89
C LEU A 254 -16.25 -14.22 -6.74
N LEU A 255 -16.72 -13.35 -5.87
CA LEU A 255 -15.92 -12.78 -4.79
C LEU A 255 -15.67 -13.75 -3.63
N TRP A 256 -16.42 -14.85 -3.54
CA TRP A 256 -16.27 -15.85 -2.48
C TRP A 256 -14.86 -16.42 -2.35
N ARG A 257 -14.10 -16.46 -3.45
CA ARG A 257 -12.69 -16.88 -3.48
C ARG A 257 -11.76 -15.89 -2.77
N PHE A 258 -12.13 -14.62 -2.73
CA PHE A 258 -11.40 -13.52 -2.09
C PHE A 258 -11.95 -13.16 -0.72
N ARG A 259 -12.90 -13.95 -0.19
CA ARG A 259 -13.50 -13.72 1.12
C ARG A 259 -12.46 -13.64 2.21
N ARG A 260 -12.71 -12.79 3.19
CA ARG A 260 -11.89 -12.72 4.39
C ARG A 260 -12.08 -14.00 5.21
N ARG A 261 -11.04 -14.83 5.28
CA ARG A 261 -11.13 -16.18 5.89
C ARG A 261 -11.56 -16.17 7.36
N THR A 262 -11.25 -15.10 8.10
CA THR A 262 -11.61 -14.98 9.52
C THR A 262 -13.10 -14.76 9.74
N GLU A 263 -13.77 -14.09 8.80
CA GLU A 263 -15.18 -13.66 8.91
C GLU A 263 -16.09 -14.41 7.93
N ASN A 264 -15.51 -15.15 6.97
CA ASN A 264 -16.21 -15.80 5.86
C ASN A 264 -17.19 -14.86 5.14
N SER A 265 -16.76 -13.62 4.91
CA SER A 265 -17.54 -12.56 4.25
C SER A 265 -16.80 -12.00 3.03
N VAL A 266 -17.58 -11.56 2.04
CA VAL A 266 -17.14 -10.94 0.77
C VAL A 266 -17.32 -9.41 0.77
N ASP A 267 -17.83 -8.85 1.87
CA ASP A 267 -18.26 -7.46 1.97
C ASP A 267 -17.12 -6.48 1.69
N GLU A 268 -15.94 -6.70 2.29
CA GLU A 268 -14.76 -5.86 2.03
C GLU A 268 -14.32 -5.94 0.56
N ALA A 269 -14.38 -7.13 -0.05
CA ALA A 269 -14.02 -7.30 -1.46
C ALA A 269 -14.98 -6.54 -2.39
N PHE A 270 -16.29 -6.57 -2.09
CA PHE A 270 -17.28 -5.77 -2.80
C PHE A 270 -16.98 -4.28 -2.68
N LEU A 271 -16.80 -3.78 -1.45
CA LEU A 271 -16.57 -2.36 -1.20
C LEU A 271 -15.27 -1.88 -1.89
N HIS A 272 -14.18 -2.65 -1.81
CA HIS A 272 -12.92 -2.26 -2.45
C HIS A 272 -13.01 -2.22 -3.97
N TYR A 273 -13.64 -3.22 -4.60
CA TYR A 273 -13.74 -3.24 -6.06
C TYR A 273 -14.74 -2.19 -6.57
N PHE A 274 -15.83 -1.96 -5.83
CA PHE A 274 -16.78 -0.88 -6.10
C PHE A 274 -16.10 0.49 -6.01
N GLN A 275 -15.35 0.73 -4.93
CA GLN A 275 -14.58 1.96 -4.76
C GLN A 275 -13.62 2.18 -5.93
N PHE A 276 -12.83 1.15 -6.30
CA PHE A 276 -11.89 1.24 -7.41
C PHE A 276 -12.57 1.64 -8.74
N ILE A 277 -13.69 1.02 -9.08
CA ILE A 277 -14.41 1.36 -10.33
C ILE A 277 -14.98 2.78 -10.26
N SER A 278 -15.52 3.16 -9.12
CA SER A 278 -16.13 4.48 -8.92
C SER A 278 -15.08 5.60 -8.93
N ASP A 279 -13.88 5.36 -8.38
CA ASP A 279 -12.74 6.25 -8.49
C ASP A 279 -12.35 6.47 -9.97
N VAL A 280 -12.29 5.38 -10.75
CA VAL A 280 -12.04 5.43 -12.20
C VAL A 280 -13.10 6.26 -12.93
N CYS A 281 -14.39 6.12 -12.56
CA CYS A 281 -15.46 6.94 -13.13
C CYS A 281 -15.31 8.44 -12.78
N GLU A 282 -15.00 8.80 -11.53
CA GLU A 282 -14.75 10.21 -11.16
C GLU A 282 -13.57 10.81 -11.93
N TRP A 283 -12.45 10.09 -12.02
CA TRP A 283 -11.30 10.57 -12.76
C TRP A 283 -11.59 10.71 -14.26
N ARG A 284 -12.41 9.82 -14.84
CA ARG A 284 -12.86 9.95 -16.24
C ARG A 284 -13.69 11.21 -16.47
N ASP A 285 -14.45 11.63 -15.47
CA ASP A 285 -15.20 12.89 -15.48
C ASP A 285 -14.33 14.11 -15.14
N GLY A 286 -13.02 13.94 -14.94
CA GLY A 286 -12.10 15.02 -14.60
C GLY A 286 -12.18 15.48 -13.14
N ARG A 287 -12.81 14.69 -12.27
CA ARG A 287 -12.99 14.98 -10.85
C ARG A 287 -12.05 14.17 -9.97
N ILE A 288 -11.87 14.63 -8.73
CA ILE A 288 -11.15 13.88 -7.68
C ILE A 288 -12.19 13.06 -6.89
N PRO A 289 -11.98 11.75 -6.68
CA PRO A 289 -12.88 10.90 -5.91
C PRO A 289 -13.09 11.40 -4.48
N ALA A 290 -14.27 11.15 -3.92
CA ALA A 290 -14.53 11.34 -2.51
C ALA A 290 -13.95 10.17 -1.70
N ASP A 291 -13.50 10.45 -0.47
CA ASP A 291 -12.93 9.42 0.41
C ASP A 291 -13.99 8.45 0.96
N ASP A 292 -15.23 8.90 1.11
CA ASP A 292 -16.34 8.07 1.58
C ASP A 292 -17.14 7.47 0.41
N ILE A 293 -17.35 6.14 0.48
CA ILE A 293 -17.96 5.37 -0.61
C ILE A 293 -19.42 5.79 -0.89
N GLU A 294 -20.14 6.27 0.11
CA GLU A 294 -21.53 6.69 0.00
C GLU A 294 -21.65 7.98 -0.81
N SER A 295 -20.88 9.02 -0.46
CA SER A 295 -20.85 10.26 -1.24
C SER A 295 -20.24 10.04 -2.62
N LEU A 296 -19.27 9.12 -2.75
CA LEU A 296 -18.75 8.72 -4.04
C LEU A 296 -19.85 8.09 -4.91
N ALA A 297 -20.64 7.17 -4.36
CA ALA A 297 -21.72 6.53 -5.09
C ALA A 297 -22.79 7.54 -5.54
N GLU A 298 -23.20 8.47 -4.67
CA GLU A 298 -24.12 9.55 -5.01
C GLU A 298 -23.57 10.45 -6.13
N ARG A 299 -22.27 10.79 -6.08
CA ARG A 299 -21.64 11.62 -7.12
C ARG A 299 -21.50 10.90 -8.47
N VAL A 300 -21.19 9.61 -8.45
CA VAL A 300 -20.91 8.85 -9.67
C VAL A 300 -22.19 8.35 -10.34
N TYR A 301 -23.13 7.85 -9.55
CA TYR A 301 -24.33 7.16 -10.04
C TYR A 301 -25.63 7.88 -9.69
N GLY A 302 -25.60 8.95 -8.90
CA GLY A 302 -26.79 9.72 -8.55
C GLY A 302 -27.33 10.56 -9.72
N PRO A 303 -28.57 11.07 -9.58
CA PRO A 303 -29.28 11.78 -10.64
C PRO A 303 -28.62 13.09 -11.08
N GLY A 304 -27.70 13.64 -10.26
CA GLY A 304 -26.93 14.84 -10.59
C GLY A 304 -25.81 14.61 -11.61
N ASN A 305 -25.43 13.36 -11.90
CA ASN A 305 -24.37 13.05 -12.86
C ASN A 305 -24.95 12.68 -14.24
N PRO A 306 -24.69 13.45 -15.31
CA PRO A 306 -25.16 13.11 -16.66
C PRO A 306 -24.59 11.77 -17.18
N ASN A 307 -23.46 11.31 -16.65
CA ASN A 307 -22.81 10.06 -17.04
C ASN A 307 -23.21 8.85 -16.19
N ALA A 308 -24.16 8.99 -15.26
CA ALA A 308 -24.55 7.95 -14.29
C ALA A 308 -24.86 6.59 -14.95
N LEU A 309 -25.65 6.57 -16.03
CA LEU A 309 -25.99 5.34 -16.75
C LEU A 309 -24.76 4.67 -17.37
N ALA A 310 -23.89 5.46 -18.02
CA ALA A 310 -22.66 4.93 -18.63
C ALA A 310 -21.67 4.41 -17.56
N HIS A 311 -21.64 5.04 -16.38
CA HIS A 311 -20.86 4.56 -15.25
C HIS A 311 -21.41 3.27 -14.67
N LEU A 312 -22.72 3.16 -14.51
CA LEU A 312 -23.36 1.92 -14.03
C LEU A 312 -23.13 0.77 -15.01
N ASP A 313 -23.27 1.01 -16.31
CA ASP A 313 -22.98 -0.01 -17.33
C ASP A 313 -21.49 -0.42 -17.29
N PHE A 314 -20.58 0.52 -17.05
CA PHE A 314 -19.16 0.22 -16.86
C PHE A 314 -18.89 -0.60 -15.58
N LEU A 315 -19.56 -0.29 -14.46
CA LEU A 315 -19.50 -1.06 -13.22
C LEU A 315 -19.97 -2.49 -13.43
N ILE A 316 -21.16 -2.67 -13.99
CA ILE A 316 -21.74 -3.99 -14.27
C ILE A 316 -20.80 -4.80 -15.16
N LYS A 317 -20.31 -4.20 -16.26
CA LYS A 317 -19.39 -4.84 -17.20
C LYS A 317 -18.06 -5.23 -16.56
N SER A 318 -17.56 -4.41 -15.62
CA SER A 318 -16.31 -4.66 -14.89
C SER A 318 -16.43 -5.83 -13.92
N PHE A 319 -17.59 -6.06 -13.30
CA PHE A 319 -17.82 -7.27 -12.51
C PHE A 319 -18.09 -8.50 -13.40
N ASP A 320 -18.97 -8.36 -14.39
CA ASP A 320 -19.40 -9.45 -15.26
C ASP A 320 -18.24 -10.10 -16.01
N THR A 321 -17.21 -9.32 -16.38
CA THR A 321 -16.06 -9.88 -17.09
C THR A 321 -15.30 -10.92 -16.29
N TRP A 322 -15.44 -10.98 -14.97
CA TRP A 322 -14.74 -11.97 -14.14
C TRP A 322 -15.60 -13.18 -13.79
N VAL A 323 -16.91 -13.13 -14.03
CA VAL A 323 -17.84 -14.22 -13.70
C VAL A 323 -17.47 -15.49 -14.46
N GLY A 324 -17.24 -16.58 -13.72
CA GLY A 324 -16.86 -17.88 -14.28
C GLY A 324 -15.41 -17.96 -14.78
N ILE A 325 -14.59 -16.93 -14.57
CA ILE A 325 -13.20 -16.85 -15.02
C ILE A 325 -12.25 -17.15 -13.86
N ASP A 326 -11.15 -17.84 -14.16
CA ASP A 326 -10.01 -17.94 -13.24
C ASP A 326 -9.12 -16.69 -13.39
N THR A 327 -9.32 -15.69 -12.52
CA THR A 327 -8.56 -14.43 -12.57
C THR A 327 -7.06 -14.68 -12.41
N SER A 328 -6.67 -15.61 -11.53
CA SER A 328 -5.28 -15.94 -11.29
C SER A 328 -4.60 -16.39 -12.58
N ALA A 329 -5.26 -17.26 -13.35
CA ALA A 329 -4.75 -17.72 -14.64
C ALA A 329 -4.65 -16.58 -15.68
N VAL A 330 -5.65 -15.70 -15.76
CA VAL A 330 -5.64 -14.55 -16.68
C VAL A 330 -4.46 -13.61 -16.37
N PHE A 331 -4.27 -13.27 -15.10
CA PHE A 331 -3.18 -12.39 -14.70
C PHE A 331 -1.82 -13.08 -14.84
N ALA A 332 -1.69 -14.39 -14.58
CA ALA A 332 -0.46 -15.14 -14.79
C ALA A 332 -0.07 -15.28 -16.28
N GLN A 333 -1.04 -15.23 -17.20
CA GLN A 333 -0.77 -15.17 -18.65
C GLN A 333 -0.33 -13.77 -19.10
N THR A 334 -0.68 -12.72 -18.35
CA THR A 334 -0.37 -11.33 -18.70
C THR A 334 0.90 -10.85 -18.03
N PHE A 335 1.10 -11.22 -16.76
CA PHE A 335 2.09 -10.66 -15.87
C PHE A 335 2.90 -11.74 -15.17
N SER A 336 4.15 -11.41 -14.89
CA SER A 336 5.06 -12.27 -14.14
C SER A 336 5.78 -11.49 -13.04
N HIS A 337 6.29 -12.24 -12.07
CA HIS A 337 7.20 -11.70 -11.08
C HIS A 337 8.54 -11.35 -11.73
N PRO A 338 9.31 -10.41 -11.15
CA PRO A 338 10.69 -10.20 -11.55
C PRO A 338 11.45 -11.52 -11.46
N PRO A 339 12.21 -11.91 -12.49
CA PRO A 339 12.95 -13.16 -12.46
C PRO A 339 13.99 -13.12 -11.34
N ALA A 340 14.31 -14.29 -10.79
CA ALA A 340 15.45 -14.43 -9.91
C ALA A 340 16.74 -14.05 -10.65
N GLN A 341 17.79 -13.72 -9.90
CA GLN A 341 19.04 -13.26 -10.49
C GLN A 341 19.67 -14.37 -11.35
N GLY A 342 19.79 -14.13 -12.66
CA GLY A 342 20.31 -15.10 -13.64
C GLY A 342 19.23 -15.84 -14.43
N ASP A 343 17.97 -15.74 -14.03
CA ASP A 343 16.83 -16.28 -14.77
C ASP A 343 16.24 -15.25 -15.74
N ASN A 344 15.54 -15.74 -16.76
CA ASN A 344 14.76 -14.90 -17.66
C ASN A 344 13.28 -14.95 -17.28
N ALA A 345 12.59 -13.82 -17.42
CA ALA A 345 11.14 -13.81 -17.33
C ALA A 345 10.54 -14.64 -18.48
N PRO A 346 9.31 -15.19 -18.31
CA PRO A 346 8.61 -15.83 -19.41
C PRO A 346 8.44 -14.85 -20.58
N PRO A 347 8.80 -15.23 -21.82
CA PRO A 347 8.90 -14.31 -22.96
C PRO A 347 7.58 -13.60 -23.29
N ASP A 348 6.46 -14.28 -23.08
CA ASP A 348 5.12 -13.77 -23.39
C ASP A 348 4.39 -13.20 -22.16
N THR A 349 5.12 -12.60 -21.22
CA THR A 349 4.54 -11.93 -20.05
C THR A 349 5.15 -10.55 -19.84
N VAL A 350 4.50 -9.74 -19.01
CA VAL A 350 5.00 -8.42 -18.59
C VAL A 350 5.45 -8.48 -17.13
N VAL A 351 6.72 -8.21 -16.86
CA VAL A 351 7.23 -8.21 -15.48
C VAL A 351 6.66 -7.04 -14.70
N LEU A 352 6.03 -7.33 -13.56
CA LEU A 352 5.57 -6.33 -12.61
C LEU A 352 6.62 -6.12 -11.50
N PHE A 353 7.24 -4.94 -11.50
CA PHE A 353 8.22 -4.60 -10.47
C PHE A 353 7.56 -4.12 -9.19
N GLY A 354 8.29 -4.23 -8.07
CA GLY A 354 7.80 -3.76 -6.76
C GLY A 354 6.75 -4.67 -6.11
N ILE A 355 6.45 -5.82 -6.71
CA ILE A 355 5.68 -6.89 -6.05
C ILE A 355 6.61 -7.59 -5.02
N PRO A 356 6.18 -7.73 -3.75
CA PRO A 356 6.95 -8.49 -2.78
C PRO A 356 7.03 -9.98 -3.17
N PRO A 357 7.99 -10.77 -2.64
CA PRO A 357 8.18 -12.17 -3.03
C PRO A 357 6.95 -13.06 -2.84
N ASP A 358 6.09 -12.75 -1.87
CA ASP A 358 4.83 -13.40 -1.55
C ASP A 358 3.59 -12.67 -2.11
N GLY A 359 3.81 -11.59 -2.87
CA GLY A 359 2.75 -10.81 -3.50
C GLY A 359 2.09 -11.57 -4.65
N SER A 360 0.94 -11.09 -5.10
CA SER A 360 0.24 -11.66 -6.26
C SER A 360 0.40 -10.75 -7.49
N VAL A 361 0.52 -11.37 -8.67
CA VAL A 361 0.34 -10.68 -9.96
C VAL A 361 -1.14 -10.51 -10.33
N ASP A 362 -2.06 -11.18 -9.63
CA ASP A 362 -3.50 -11.01 -9.78
C ASP A 362 -3.93 -9.65 -9.21
N LEU A 363 -3.97 -8.63 -10.08
CA LEU A 363 -4.34 -7.27 -9.69
C LEU A 363 -5.82 -7.16 -9.30
N PHE A 364 -6.69 -8.06 -9.76
CA PHE A 364 -8.08 -8.10 -9.32
C PHE A 364 -8.17 -8.62 -7.88
N ALA A 365 -7.45 -9.68 -7.55
CA ALA A 365 -7.33 -10.19 -6.18
C ALA A 365 -6.73 -9.14 -5.23
N GLU A 366 -5.67 -8.46 -5.66
CA GLU A 366 -5.06 -7.36 -4.90
C GLU A 366 -6.05 -6.20 -4.70
N CYS A 367 -6.93 -5.93 -5.68
CA CYS A 367 -7.97 -4.93 -5.57
C CYS A 367 -9.01 -5.32 -4.52
N CYS A 368 -9.51 -6.56 -4.57
CA CYS A 368 -10.44 -7.11 -3.58
C CYS A 368 -9.87 -7.06 -2.15
N GLN A 369 -8.55 -7.16 -2.01
CA GLN A 369 -7.83 -7.03 -0.72
C GLN A 369 -7.52 -5.58 -0.31
N GLY A 370 -7.98 -4.58 -1.08
CA GLY A 370 -7.77 -3.16 -0.77
C GLY A 370 -6.37 -2.63 -1.08
N ARG A 371 -5.54 -3.40 -1.80
CA ARG A 371 -4.12 -3.07 -2.08
C ARG A 371 -3.92 -2.22 -3.35
N VAL A 372 -4.96 -2.09 -4.19
CA VAL A 372 -4.90 -1.31 -5.44
C VAL A 372 -5.26 0.16 -5.22
N HIS A 373 -6.28 0.46 -4.41
CA HIS A 373 -6.76 1.84 -4.18
C HIS A 373 -5.65 2.80 -3.70
N ARG A 374 -4.59 2.28 -3.06
CA ARG A 374 -3.42 3.06 -2.59
C ARG A 374 -2.25 3.11 -3.58
N SER A 375 -2.41 2.59 -4.80
CA SER A 375 -1.33 2.38 -5.76
C SER A 375 -1.72 2.82 -7.17
N TRP A 376 -1.28 4.02 -7.57
CA TRP A 376 -1.48 4.52 -8.94
C TRP A 376 -0.98 3.55 -10.03
N PRO A 377 0.20 2.93 -9.91
CA PRO A 377 0.66 1.90 -10.86
C PRO A 377 -0.34 0.76 -11.04
N LYS A 378 -0.79 0.15 -9.92
CA LYS A 378 -1.73 -0.97 -9.98
C LYS A 378 -3.09 -0.55 -10.53
N THR A 379 -3.55 0.67 -10.20
CA THR A 379 -4.79 1.23 -10.74
C THR A 379 -4.76 1.32 -12.26
N LEU A 380 -3.69 1.89 -12.83
CA LEU A 380 -3.54 2.04 -14.28
C LEU A 380 -3.42 0.68 -15.00
N LEU A 381 -2.68 -0.27 -14.42
CA LEU A 381 -2.51 -1.61 -14.99
C LEU A 381 -3.80 -2.44 -14.93
N LEU A 382 -4.51 -2.44 -13.79
CA LEU A 382 -5.81 -3.12 -13.66
C LEU A 382 -6.83 -2.47 -14.61
N TYR A 383 -6.82 -1.15 -14.72
CA TYR A 383 -7.67 -0.43 -15.67
C TYR A 383 -7.39 -0.86 -17.10
N ALA A 384 -6.13 -0.96 -17.52
CA ALA A 384 -5.75 -1.44 -18.85
C ALA A 384 -6.28 -2.86 -19.14
N VAL A 385 -6.21 -3.77 -18.17
CA VAL A 385 -6.79 -5.11 -18.28
C VAL A 385 -8.31 -5.05 -18.44
N LEU A 386 -8.99 -4.20 -17.67
CA LEU A 386 -10.44 -4.02 -17.77
C LEU A 386 -10.90 -3.37 -19.08
N LEU A 387 -10.05 -2.56 -19.72
CA LEU A 387 -10.32 -2.06 -21.06
C LEU A 387 -10.19 -3.17 -22.11
N HIS A 388 -9.21 -4.05 -21.98
CA HIS A 388 -9.00 -5.15 -22.92
C HIS A 388 -10.06 -6.25 -22.82
N ARG A 389 -10.34 -6.69 -21.59
CA ARG A 389 -11.13 -7.88 -21.26
C ARG A 389 -12.49 -7.97 -21.98
N PRO A 390 -13.29 -6.91 -22.08
CA PRO A 390 -14.62 -7.02 -22.68
C PRO A 390 -14.62 -6.94 -24.20
N HIS A 391 -13.54 -6.45 -24.81
CA HIS A 391 -13.41 -6.33 -26.26
C HIS A 391 -12.67 -7.53 -26.86
N GLN A 392 -11.77 -8.17 -26.12
CA GLN A 392 -10.93 -9.35 -26.48
C GLN A 392 -10.15 -9.25 -27.81
N HIS A 393 -10.27 -8.15 -28.54
CA HIS A 393 -9.67 -7.91 -29.85
C HIS A 393 -8.63 -6.80 -29.85
N THR A 394 -8.13 -6.38 -28.68
CA THR A 394 -7.02 -5.41 -28.61
C THR A 394 -5.78 -5.97 -29.30
N PRO A 395 -5.31 -5.38 -30.40
CA PRO A 395 -4.12 -5.86 -31.10
C PRO A 395 -2.89 -5.71 -30.21
N GLU A 396 -2.06 -6.77 -30.15
CA GLU A 396 -0.82 -6.79 -29.36
C GLU A 396 -0.97 -6.30 -27.91
N PHE A 397 -2.03 -6.73 -27.21
CA PHE A 397 -2.32 -6.29 -25.84
C PHE A 397 -1.12 -6.38 -24.89
N LEU A 398 -0.38 -7.50 -24.90
CA LEU A 398 0.82 -7.68 -24.07
C LEU A 398 1.89 -6.62 -24.35
N ARG A 399 2.09 -6.24 -25.62
CA ARG A 399 3.02 -5.18 -26.00
C ARG A 399 2.56 -3.81 -25.50
N ARG A 400 1.27 -3.50 -25.65
CA ARG A 400 0.70 -2.23 -25.16
C ARG A 400 0.77 -2.10 -23.63
N VAL A 401 0.52 -3.18 -22.91
CA VAL A 401 0.66 -3.21 -21.44
C VAL A 401 2.13 -3.15 -21.01
N ARG A 402 3.06 -3.75 -21.76
CA ARG A 402 4.51 -3.59 -21.54
C ARG A 402 4.95 -2.14 -21.69
N ILE A 403 4.48 -1.45 -22.73
CA ILE A 403 4.71 0.00 -22.93
C ILE A 403 4.13 0.77 -21.74
N LEU A 404 2.88 0.49 -21.33
CA LEU A 404 2.27 1.12 -20.16
C LEU A 404 3.09 0.91 -18.89
N ARG A 405 3.57 -0.32 -18.64
CA ARG A 405 4.46 -0.66 -17.51
C ARG A 405 5.73 0.18 -17.55
N ASN A 406 6.38 0.27 -18.70
CA ASN A 406 7.60 1.07 -18.86
C ASN A 406 7.35 2.57 -18.61
N LEU A 407 6.24 3.10 -19.13
CA LEU A 407 5.82 4.49 -18.89
C LEU A 407 5.57 4.75 -17.41
N ILE A 408 4.87 3.85 -16.71
CA ILE A 408 4.60 3.94 -15.27
C ILE A 408 5.91 3.94 -14.47
N GLU A 409 6.85 3.03 -14.76
CA GLU A 409 8.14 2.93 -14.06
C GLU A 409 9.02 4.18 -14.20
N ALA A 410 8.88 4.93 -15.29
CA ALA A 410 9.61 6.18 -15.53
C ALA A 410 8.89 7.43 -15.01
N SER A 411 7.61 7.32 -14.62
CA SER A 411 6.71 8.45 -14.37
C SER A 411 6.47 8.75 -12.89
N GLY A 412 7.44 8.45 -12.02
CA GLY A 412 7.27 8.58 -10.56
C GLY A 412 6.83 9.98 -10.08
N ASN A 413 7.25 11.06 -10.76
CA ASN A 413 6.87 12.44 -10.41
C ASN A 413 5.50 12.84 -11.00
N GLU A 414 5.05 12.12 -12.01
CA GLU A 414 3.83 12.35 -12.77
C GLU A 414 2.63 11.60 -12.16
N LEU A 415 2.86 10.47 -11.48
CA LEU A 415 1.82 9.65 -10.84
C LEU A 415 1.29 10.33 -9.56
N ARG A 416 0.30 11.21 -9.74
CA ARG A 416 -0.35 11.97 -8.66
C ARG A 416 -1.87 12.04 -8.88
N ALA A 417 -2.63 12.17 -7.79
CA ALA A 417 -4.10 12.15 -7.81
C ALA A 417 -4.70 13.21 -8.74
N ASP A 418 -4.12 14.42 -8.78
CA ASP A 418 -4.53 15.53 -9.65
C ASP A 418 -4.31 15.24 -11.15
N ARG A 419 -3.42 14.30 -11.47
CA ARG A 419 -3.08 13.93 -12.85
C ARG A 419 -3.77 12.65 -13.33
N MET A 420 -4.42 11.91 -12.44
CA MET A 420 -5.12 10.66 -12.77
C MET A 420 -6.14 10.78 -13.92
N PRO A 421 -6.93 11.87 -14.05
CA PRO A 421 -7.82 12.04 -15.20
C PRO A 421 -7.10 11.94 -16.55
N ASN A 422 -5.97 12.63 -16.69
CA ASN A 422 -5.20 12.62 -17.93
C ASN A 422 -4.41 11.31 -18.11
N LEU A 423 -3.90 10.73 -17.02
CA LEU A 423 -3.22 9.43 -17.05
C LEU A 423 -4.16 8.31 -17.53
N LEU A 424 -5.40 8.26 -17.02
CA LEU A 424 -6.40 7.28 -17.47
C LEU A 424 -6.81 7.50 -18.92
N LYS A 425 -6.92 8.76 -19.36
CA LYS A 425 -7.20 9.10 -20.75
C LYS A 425 -6.10 8.56 -21.68
N ASP A 426 -4.84 8.78 -21.33
CA ASP A 426 -3.70 8.29 -22.11
C ASP A 426 -3.56 6.76 -22.03
N THR A 427 -3.84 6.15 -20.88
CA THR A 427 -3.92 4.69 -20.75
C THR A 427 -5.00 4.12 -21.65
N ARG A 428 -6.19 4.73 -21.69
CA ARG A 428 -7.25 4.29 -22.60
C ARG A 428 -6.83 4.42 -24.06
N TYR A 429 -6.26 5.56 -24.44
CA TYR A 429 -5.74 5.77 -25.79
C TYR A 429 -4.74 4.68 -26.18
N LEU A 430 -3.76 4.38 -25.30
CA LEU A 430 -2.77 3.33 -25.54
C LEU A 430 -3.39 1.94 -25.72
N ILE A 431 -4.41 1.60 -24.94
CA ILE A 431 -5.01 0.26 -24.96
C ILE A 431 -6.05 0.11 -26.07
N GLU A 432 -6.90 1.11 -26.32
CA GLU A 432 -8.06 0.99 -27.21
C GLU A 432 -7.83 1.55 -28.62
N ALA A 433 -6.83 2.40 -28.86
CA ALA A 433 -6.63 2.98 -30.19
C ALA A 433 -6.37 1.89 -31.25
N ASP A 434 -6.92 2.08 -32.46
CA ASP A 434 -6.60 1.24 -33.61
C ASP A 434 -5.11 1.25 -33.88
N ALA A 435 -4.53 0.11 -34.26
CA ALA A 435 -3.09 -0.03 -34.43
C ALA A 435 -2.51 0.99 -35.45
N GLU A 436 -3.25 1.30 -36.51
CA GLU A 436 -2.86 2.28 -37.53
C GLU A 436 -2.87 3.74 -37.03
N HIS A 437 -3.64 4.02 -35.97
CA HIS A 437 -3.83 5.37 -35.41
C HIS A 437 -3.11 5.56 -34.06
N LEU A 438 -2.41 4.53 -33.58
CA LEU A 438 -1.66 4.61 -32.33
C LEU A 438 -0.31 5.28 -32.56
N ASN A 439 -0.21 6.54 -32.16
CA ASN A 439 1.04 7.30 -32.12
C ASN A 439 1.41 7.57 -30.67
N LEU A 440 2.49 6.96 -30.18
CA LEU A 440 2.87 7.09 -28.77
C LEU A 440 3.17 8.56 -28.40
N LEU A 441 3.59 9.39 -29.36
CA LEU A 441 3.87 10.80 -29.11
C LEU A 441 2.63 11.61 -28.73
N ASP A 442 1.41 11.10 -28.92
CA ASP A 442 0.18 11.76 -28.48
C ASP A 442 -0.09 11.56 -26.97
N ILE A 443 0.65 10.68 -26.31
CA ILE A 443 0.62 10.48 -24.85
C ILE A 443 1.38 11.62 -24.17
N LYS A 444 0.67 12.48 -23.42
CA LYS A 444 1.25 13.70 -22.80
C LYS A 444 1.38 13.65 -21.28
N SER A 445 0.73 12.68 -20.64
CA SER A 445 0.60 12.64 -19.18
C SER A 445 1.76 11.93 -18.49
N PHE A 446 2.38 10.98 -19.16
CA PHE A 446 3.55 10.24 -18.67
C PHE A 446 4.86 11.01 -18.94
N ASN A 447 5.97 10.50 -18.40
CA ASN A 447 7.29 11.05 -18.62
C ASN A 447 7.62 11.11 -20.13
N GLN A 448 7.75 12.31 -20.66
CA GLN A 448 7.88 12.53 -22.10
C GLN A 448 9.21 12.00 -22.68
N ALA A 449 10.26 11.91 -21.87
CA ALA A 449 11.50 11.28 -22.30
C ALA A 449 11.32 9.76 -22.48
N GLN A 450 10.56 9.11 -21.59
CA GLN A 450 10.22 7.69 -21.76
C GLN A 450 9.29 7.47 -22.94
N VAL A 451 8.29 8.32 -23.15
CA VAL A 451 7.40 8.23 -24.33
C VAL A 451 8.20 8.26 -25.64
N ALA A 452 9.17 9.18 -25.76
CA ALA A 452 10.05 9.24 -26.92
C ALA A 452 10.94 8.00 -27.06
N ASP A 453 11.43 7.43 -25.94
CA ASP A 453 12.21 6.19 -25.95
C ASP A 453 11.36 4.99 -26.41
N GLU A 454 10.11 4.86 -25.93
CA GLU A 454 9.17 3.81 -26.38
C GLU A 454 8.87 3.92 -27.88
N GLN A 455 8.69 5.14 -28.40
CA GLN A 455 8.48 5.35 -29.84
C GLN A 455 9.68 4.86 -30.67
N LEU A 456 10.91 5.11 -30.21
CA LEU A 456 12.11 4.63 -30.90
C LEU A 456 12.22 3.10 -30.86
N LYS A 457 11.83 2.46 -29.76
CA LYS A 457 11.81 0.99 -29.68
C LYS A 457 10.77 0.36 -30.59
N VAL A 458 9.59 0.99 -30.71
CA VAL A 458 8.56 0.54 -31.65
C VAL A 458 9.11 0.57 -33.08
N GLN A 459 9.72 1.69 -33.48
CA GLN A 459 10.35 1.83 -34.80
C GLN A 459 11.49 0.83 -35.03
N PHE A 460 12.30 0.56 -33.98
CA PHE A 460 13.36 -0.44 -34.06
C PHE A 460 12.80 -1.85 -34.30
N LEU A 461 11.76 -2.26 -33.57
CA LEU A 461 11.14 -3.58 -33.74
C LEU A 461 10.36 -3.73 -35.06
N GLU A 462 9.85 -2.64 -35.63
CA GLU A 462 9.26 -2.66 -36.97
C GLU A 462 10.32 -2.99 -38.05
N GLN A 463 11.56 -2.53 -37.85
CA GLN A 463 12.67 -2.79 -38.76
C GLN A 463 13.34 -4.15 -38.48
N THR A 464 13.35 -4.60 -37.22
CA THR A 464 13.97 -5.86 -36.80
C THR A 464 13.10 -6.66 -35.83
N PRO A 465 12.06 -7.37 -36.33
CA PRO A 465 11.16 -8.16 -35.49
C PRO A 465 11.86 -9.29 -34.73
N ASP A 466 12.93 -9.87 -35.29
CA ASP A 466 13.67 -10.99 -34.69
C ASP A 466 14.36 -10.62 -33.36
N LEU A 467 14.59 -9.32 -33.10
CA LEU A 467 15.21 -8.83 -31.86
C LEU A 467 14.19 -8.52 -30.75
N LYS A 468 12.90 -8.84 -30.95
CA LYS A 468 11.82 -8.61 -29.98
C LYS A 468 12.14 -9.20 -28.61
N ASP A 469 12.47 -10.48 -28.54
CA ASP A 469 12.69 -11.18 -27.28
C ASP A 469 13.93 -10.67 -26.55
N VAL A 470 14.96 -10.27 -27.30
CA VAL A 470 16.17 -9.65 -26.78
C VAL A 470 15.84 -8.31 -26.12
N LEU A 471 15.08 -7.45 -26.82
CA LEU A 471 14.67 -6.15 -26.30
C LEU A 471 13.80 -6.31 -25.06
N PHE A 472 12.81 -7.20 -25.09
CA PHE A 472 11.90 -7.42 -23.95
C PHE A 472 12.64 -7.95 -22.71
N ARG A 473 13.58 -8.88 -22.90
CA ARG A 473 14.44 -9.37 -21.82
C ARG A 473 15.29 -8.25 -21.21
N LEU A 474 15.82 -7.36 -22.04
CA LEU A 474 16.59 -6.21 -21.56
C LEU A 474 15.71 -5.23 -20.77
N GLU A 475 14.49 -4.95 -21.24
CA GLU A 475 13.52 -4.12 -20.52
C GLU A 475 13.15 -4.69 -19.16
N ASP A 476 13.05 -6.02 -19.05
CA ASP A 476 12.68 -6.72 -17.82
C ASP A 476 13.82 -6.76 -16.78
N HIS A 477 15.02 -6.30 -17.14
CA HIS A 477 16.11 -6.18 -16.19
C HIS A 477 15.76 -5.18 -15.08
N THR A 478 15.97 -5.58 -13.83
CA THR A 478 15.66 -4.82 -12.61
C THR A 478 16.27 -3.41 -12.51
N LEU A 479 17.36 -3.15 -13.25
CA LEU A 479 18.01 -1.85 -13.34
C LEU A 479 17.38 -0.94 -14.39
N LEU A 480 16.87 -1.52 -15.48
CA LEU A 480 16.35 -0.78 -16.64
C LEU A 480 14.84 -0.58 -16.52
N ARG A 481 14.08 -1.62 -16.20
CA ARG A 481 12.62 -1.60 -16.04
C ARG A 481 11.93 -0.82 -17.16
N GLY A 482 12.28 -1.16 -18.40
CA GLY A 482 11.83 -0.48 -19.60
C GLY A 482 12.67 0.72 -20.04
N ALA A 483 13.49 1.37 -19.22
CA ALA A 483 14.25 2.54 -19.68
C ALA A 483 15.51 2.11 -20.48
N LEU A 484 15.52 2.35 -21.81
CA LEU A 484 16.62 1.97 -22.71
C LEU A 484 17.32 3.17 -23.36
N ALA A 485 17.08 4.39 -22.85
CA ALA A 485 17.72 5.62 -23.35
C ALA A 485 19.27 5.60 -23.30
N ALA A 486 19.86 4.71 -22.49
CA ALA A 486 21.30 4.45 -22.39
C ALA A 486 21.85 3.42 -23.40
N PHE A 487 21.04 2.91 -24.35
CA PHE A 487 21.44 1.92 -25.36
C PHE A 487 21.24 2.46 -26.77
N GLU A 488 22.19 2.20 -27.68
CA GLU A 488 21.97 2.45 -29.12
C GLU A 488 21.15 1.33 -29.75
N PHE A 489 20.26 1.70 -30.67
CA PHE A 489 19.43 0.76 -31.41
C PHE A 489 20.06 0.50 -32.78
N ASP A 490 21.11 -0.34 -32.76
CA ASP A 490 21.77 -0.85 -33.95
C ASP A 490 21.59 -2.36 -34.01
N ALA A 491 20.82 -2.82 -34.99
CA ALA A 491 20.47 -4.22 -35.19
C ALA A 491 21.67 -5.17 -35.27
N THR A 492 22.82 -4.68 -35.76
CA THR A 492 24.00 -5.52 -36.00
C THR A 492 24.72 -5.94 -34.72
N VAL A 493 24.59 -5.12 -33.66
CA VAL A 493 25.30 -5.32 -32.39
C VAL A 493 24.37 -5.41 -31.18
N PHE A 494 23.11 -5.00 -31.30
CA PHE A 494 22.19 -4.87 -30.16
C PHE A 494 22.08 -6.13 -29.31
N GLU A 495 21.94 -7.31 -29.93
CA GLU A 495 21.85 -8.58 -29.20
C GLU A 495 23.11 -8.88 -28.39
N LYS A 496 24.29 -8.66 -28.97
CA LYS A 496 25.56 -8.86 -28.29
C LYS A 496 25.71 -7.91 -27.10
N LEU A 497 25.35 -6.64 -27.28
CA LEU A 497 25.41 -5.64 -26.22
C LEU A 497 24.41 -5.93 -25.10
N ALA A 498 23.19 -6.36 -25.43
CA ALA A 498 22.19 -6.76 -24.44
C ALA A 498 22.66 -7.95 -23.60
N ASN A 499 23.25 -8.98 -24.24
CA ASN A 499 23.85 -10.12 -23.56
C ASN A 499 25.02 -9.72 -22.65
N ALA A 500 25.92 -8.86 -23.14
CA ALA A 500 27.02 -8.32 -22.36
C ALA A 500 26.51 -7.51 -21.14
N PHE A 501 25.41 -6.76 -21.28
CA PHE A 501 24.83 -6.01 -20.17
C PHE A 501 24.36 -6.93 -19.04
N HIS A 502 23.63 -8.00 -19.39
CA HIS A 502 23.24 -9.01 -18.40
C HIS A 502 24.45 -9.65 -17.72
N ALA A 503 25.52 -9.94 -18.46
CA ALA A 503 26.75 -10.50 -17.89
C ALA A 503 27.46 -9.53 -16.93
N VAL A 504 27.56 -8.24 -17.30
CA VAL A 504 28.20 -7.19 -16.48
C VAL A 504 27.47 -6.96 -15.17
N PHE A 505 26.13 -6.96 -15.19
CA PHE A 505 25.30 -6.70 -14.01
C PHE A 505 24.81 -7.98 -13.30
N ALA A 506 25.33 -9.15 -13.69
CA ALA A 506 24.96 -10.44 -13.10
C ALA A 506 25.34 -10.52 -11.62
N THR A 507 26.49 -9.95 -11.19
CA THR A 507 26.94 -10.02 -9.79
C THR A 507 27.50 -8.67 -9.29
N PRO A 508 27.27 -8.31 -8.01
CA PRO A 508 27.84 -7.09 -7.43
C PRO A 508 29.38 -7.05 -7.40
N ALA A 509 30.05 -8.20 -7.50
CA ALA A 509 31.51 -8.30 -7.47
C ALA A 509 32.19 -7.62 -8.68
N VAL A 510 31.46 -7.43 -9.79
CA VAL A 510 31.97 -6.78 -11.00
C VAL A 510 32.02 -5.25 -10.83
N LEU A 511 31.18 -4.67 -9.97
CA LEU A 511 30.96 -3.21 -9.87
C LEU A 511 32.23 -2.38 -9.60
N PRO A 512 33.17 -2.78 -8.72
CA PRO A 512 34.40 -2.01 -8.49
C PRO A 512 35.28 -1.90 -9.74
N VAL A 513 35.35 -2.94 -10.57
CA VAL A 513 36.13 -2.95 -11.81
C VAL A 513 35.37 -2.23 -12.92
N LEU A 514 34.06 -2.47 -13.02
CA LEU A 514 33.15 -1.83 -13.99
C LEU A 514 33.25 -0.31 -13.95
N THR A 515 33.23 0.29 -12.77
CA THR A 515 33.24 1.77 -12.64
C THR A 515 34.50 2.42 -13.22
N GLY A 516 35.65 1.72 -13.21
CA GLY A 516 36.92 2.19 -13.78
C GLY A 516 37.01 1.93 -15.28
N ALA A 517 36.64 0.71 -15.69
CA ALA A 517 36.62 0.34 -17.10
C ALA A 517 35.64 1.23 -17.91
N LEU A 518 34.49 1.58 -17.33
CA LEU A 518 33.54 2.49 -17.97
C LEU A 518 34.11 3.92 -18.12
N LEU A 519 34.96 4.39 -17.20
CA LEU A 519 35.67 5.67 -17.35
C LEU A 519 36.77 5.61 -18.40
N ALA A 520 37.44 4.45 -18.54
CA ALA A 520 38.39 4.22 -19.62
C ALA A 520 37.68 4.30 -20.99
N ALA A 521 36.47 3.74 -21.08
CA ALA A 521 35.62 3.81 -22.27
C ALA A 521 35.14 5.23 -22.61
N GLY A 522 34.91 6.08 -21.61
CA GLY A 522 34.56 7.50 -21.79
C GLY A 522 34.07 8.19 -20.52
N ASP A 523 33.89 9.52 -20.57
CA ASP A 523 33.27 10.27 -19.46
C ASP A 523 31.76 9.99 -19.43
N TYR A 524 31.33 9.19 -18.45
CA TYR A 524 29.93 8.90 -18.18
C TYR A 524 29.37 9.68 -16.97
N SER A 525 30.11 10.67 -16.46
CA SER A 525 29.70 11.44 -15.29
C SER A 525 28.39 12.20 -15.53
N ARG A 526 27.48 12.15 -14.57
CA ARG A 526 26.29 13.01 -14.59
C ARG A 526 26.49 14.22 -13.71
N ARG A 527 26.40 15.40 -14.33
CA ARG A 527 26.45 16.69 -13.63
C ARG A 527 25.07 17.08 -13.15
N ILE A 528 24.99 17.49 -11.89
CA ILE A 528 23.77 18.03 -11.30
C ILE A 528 24.09 19.29 -10.48
N ASP A 529 23.05 20.04 -10.13
CA ASP A 529 23.14 21.27 -9.32
C ASP A 529 24.18 22.25 -9.87
N LEU A 530 24.00 22.68 -11.13
CA LEU A 530 24.90 23.63 -11.81
C LEU A 530 26.38 23.20 -11.76
N ASN A 531 26.64 21.91 -12.02
CA ASN A 531 27.95 21.25 -11.98
C ASN A 531 28.62 21.19 -10.59
N ARG A 532 27.87 21.45 -9.52
CA ARG A 532 28.38 21.29 -8.15
C ARG A 532 28.65 19.83 -7.80
N PHE A 533 27.86 18.89 -8.33
CA PHE A 533 28.08 17.47 -8.11
C PHE A 533 28.22 16.68 -9.40
N SER A 534 29.06 15.65 -9.34
CA SER A 534 29.11 14.55 -10.30
C SER A 534 28.61 13.27 -9.66
N LYS A 535 27.82 12.52 -10.42
CA LYS A 535 27.42 11.16 -10.08
C LYS A 535 28.06 10.16 -11.03
N PHE A 536 28.63 9.12 -10.43
CA PHE A 536 29.16 7.94 -11.10
C PHE A 536 28.47 6.69 -10.55
N GLY A 537 28.71 5.55 -11.20
CA GLY A 537 28.19 4.28 -10.73
C GLY A 537 28.77 3.93 -9.37
N SER A 538 27.97 3.33 -8.50
CA SER A 538 28.46 2.82 -7.23
C SER A 538 29.25 1.54 -7.45
N GLY A 539 30.45 1.46 -6.87
CA GLY A 539 31.22 0.21 -6.82
C GLY A 539 30.64 -0.82 -5.83
N VAL A 540 29.58 -0.47 -5.08
CA VAL A 540 29.03 -1.31 -4.00
C VAL A 540 27.51 -1.51 -4.13
N ILE A 541 26.76 -0.45 -4.42
CA ILE A 541 25.29 -0.46 -4.37
C ILE A 541 24.72 -0.56 -5.79
N LEU A 542 24.32 -1.77 -6.18
CA LEU A 542 23.75 -2.06 -7.50
C LEU A 542 22.55 -1.14 -7.85
N ALA A 543 21.64 -0.91 -6.88
CA ALA A 543 20.43 -0.11 -7.11
C ALA A 543 20.71 1.35 -7.55
N GLN A 544 21.86 1.92 -7.19
CA GLN A 544 22.23 3.29 -7.60
C GLN A 544 22.54 3.37 -9.09
N TRP A 545 22.89 2.27 -9.76
CA TRP A 545 23.06 2.29 -11.22
C TRP A 545 21.77 2.64 -11.94
N ARG A 546 20.62 2.16 -11.45
CA ARG A 546 19.31 2.56 -11.96
C ARG A 546 19.08 4.05 -11.72
N THR A 547 19.06 4.46 -10.45
CA THR A 547 18.59 5.81 -10.06
C THR A 547 19.53 6.92 -10.52
N GLU A 548 20.84 6.63 -10.53
CA GLU A 548 21.85 7.65 -10.75
C GLU A 548 22.44 7.64 -12.15
N ILE A 549 22.50 6.52 -12.88
CA ILE A 549 23.28 6.44 -14.13
C ILE A 549 22.42 6.07 -15.33
N LEU A 550 21.71 4.95 -15.27
CA LEU A 550 21.10 4.33 -16.44
C LEU A 550 19.75 4.93 -16.83
N THR A 551 19.02 5.54 -15.88
CA THR A 551 17.63 5.98 -16.09
C THR A 551 17.34 7.40 -15.57
N GLY A 552 16.10 7.86 -15.75
CA GLY A 552 15.61 9.12 -15.19
C GLY A 552 16.08 10.38 -15.93
N SER A 553 16.42 10.27 -17.22
CA SER A 553 16.81 11.40 -18.06
C SER A 553 16.54 11.15 -19.54
N SER A 554 16.56 12.22 -20.33
CA SER A 554 16.37 12.11 -21.78
C SER A 554 17.55 11.43 -22.46
N ARG A 555 17.26 10.81 -23.60
CA ARG A 555 18.25 10.18 -24.48
C ARG A 555 19.37 11.15 -24.88
N ALA A 556 19.09 12.45 -25.00
CA ALA A 556 20.09 13.48 -25.28
C ALA A 556 21.07 13.66 -24.10
N VAL A 557 20.56 13.78 -22.87
CA VAL A 557 21.37 13.90 -21.65
C VAL A 557 22.20 12.64 -21.42
N LEU A 558 21.67 11.46 -21.73
CA LEU A 558 22.37 10.18 -21.56
C LEU A 558 23.33 9.83 -22.72
N THR A 559 23.56 10.72 -23.69
CA THR A 559 24.46 10.45 -24.83
C THR A 559 25.89 10.03 -24.40
N PRO A 560 26.57 10.70 -23.45
CA PRO A 560 27.91 10.29 -23.01
C PRO A 560 27.92 8.90 -22.36
N ILE A 561 26.89 8.60 -21.56
CA ILE A 561 26.71 7.28 -20.92
C ILE A 561 26.44 6.22 -21.98
N ARG A 562 25.55 6.47 -22.93
CA ARG A 562 25.21 5.53 -24.00
C ARG A 562 26.43 5.15 -24.85
N ARG A 563 27.26 6.13 -25.20
CA ARG A 563 28.52 5.87 -25.94
C ARG A 563 29.53 5.07 -25.11
N SER A 564 29.77 5.49 -23.87
CA SER A 564 30.75 4.84 -22.99
C SER A 564 30.32 3.41 -22.62
N LEU A 565 29.04 3.22 -22.32
CA LEU A 565 28.44 1.92 -22.03
C LEU A 565 28.47 1.03 -23.28
N GLY A 566 28.07 1.54 -24.44
CA GLY A 566 28.11 0.78 -25.70
C GLY A 566 29.51 0.26 -26.03
N HIS A 567 30.54 1.13 -25.93
CA HIS A 567 31.94 0.73 -26.14
C HIS A 567 32.39 -0.33 -25.13
N LEU A 568 32.07 -0.16 -23.84
CA LEU A 568 32.43 -1.13 -22.82
C LEU A 568 31.75 -2.48 -23.03
N LEU A 569 30.46 -2.48 -23.37
CA LEU A 569 29.69 -3.70 -23.62
C LEU A 569 30.19 -4.44 -24.86
N ASP A 570 30.65 -3.72 -25.89
CA ASP A 570 31.27 -4.33 -27.07
C ASP A 570 32.58 -5.04 -26.71
N VAL A 571 33.42 -4.42 -25.87
CA VAL A 571 34.64 -5.06 -25.33
C VAL A 571 34.32 -6.34 -24.57
N VAL A 572 33.29 -6.32 -23.71
CA VAL A 572 32.87 -7.52 -22.96
C VAL A 572 32.29 -8.59 -23.91
N ALA A 573 31.52 -8.19 -24.92
CA ALA A 573 30.94 -9.10 -25.90
C ALA A 573 31.99 -9.80 -26.77
N GLN A 574 33.15 -9.17 -27.01
CA GLN A 574 34.28 -9.74 -27.74
C GLN A 574 35.19 -10.62 -26.87
N GLY A 575 35.06 -10.56 -25.54
CA GLY A 575 35.87 -11.32 -24.59
C GLY A 575 35.48 -12.79 -24.47
N ASN A 576 36.38 -13.62 -23.92
CA ASN A 576 36.19 -15.07 -23.76
C ASN A 576 35.32 -15.48 -22.55
N GLY A 577 34.37 -14.64 -22.14
CA GLY A 577 33.40 -14.93 -21.06
C GLY A 577 33.80 -14.54 -19.63
N ASP A 578 35.08 -14.32 -19.32
CA ASP A 578 35.48 -13.72 -18.04
C ASP A 578 35.33 -12.20 -18.09
N VAL A 579 34.19 -11.72 -17.60
CA VAL A 579 33.84 -10.30 -17.57
C VAL A 579 34.84 -9.49 -16.74
N VAL A 580 35.29 -10.00 -15.59
CA VAL A 580 36.19 -9.25 -14.70
C VAL A 580 37.56 -9.09 -15.35
N LEU A 581 38.08 -10.15 -15.95
CA LEU A 581 39.34 -10.11 -16.69
C LEU A 581 39.25 -9.16 -17.89
N ALA A 582 38.20 -9.26 -18.70
CA ALA A 582 38.00 -8.38 -19.86
C ALA A 582 38.00 -6.89 -19.48
N LEU A 583 37.30 -6.52 -18.39
CA LEU A 583 37.26 -5.15 -17.90
C LEU A 583 38.61 -4.67 -17.36
N LYS A 584 39.37 -5.54 -16.67
CA LYS A 584 40.73 -5.23 -16.18
C LYS A 584 41.71 -5.04 -17.33
N ASP A 585 41.72 -5.95 -18.29
CA ASP A 585 42.61 -5.91 -19.46
C ASP A 585 42.34 -4.67 -20.30
N PHE A 586 41.06 -4.34 -20.52
CA PHE A 586 40.67 -3.10 -21.20
C PHE A 586 41.18 -1.85 -20.47
N THR A 587 41.00 -1.80 -19.14
CA THR A 587 41.48 -0.69 -18.32
C THR A 587 43.00 -0.56 -18.40
N GLN A 588 43.73 -1.67 -18.30
CA GLN A 588 45.19 -1.67 -18.37
C GLN A 588 45.71 -1.27 -19.75
N ASN A 589 45.07 -1.76 -20.82
CA ASN A 589 45.40 -1.39 -22.18
C ASN A 589 45.17 0.10 -22.44
N TRP A 590 44.09 0.67 -21.88
CA TRP A 590 43.84 2.10 -21.95
C TRP A 590 44.94 2.91 -21.24
N LEU A 591 45.34 2.50 -20.04
CA LEU A 591 46.42 3.16 -19.28
C LEU A 591 47.77 3.07 -20.00
N ASN A 592 48.10 1.92 -20.60
CA ASN A 592 49.36 1.71 -21.31
C ASN A 592 49.45 2.54 -22.61
N ASN A 593 48.31 2.79 -23.26
CA ASN A 593 48.24 3.56 -24.50
C ASN A 593 47.90 5.04 -24.26
N PHE A 594 47.79 5.48 -23.00
CA PHE A 594 47.49 6.86 -22.69
C PHE A 594 48.69 7.76 -23.02
N ASP A 595 48.46 8.76 -23.87
CA ASP A 595 49.48 9.73 -24.24
C ASP A 595 49.65 10.77 -23.13
N ALA A 596 50.67 10.60 -22.29
CA ALA A 596 50.99 11.54 -21.22
C ALA A 596 51.30 12.97 -21.72
N ALA A 597 51.60 13.17 -23.01
CA ALA A 597 51.76 14.50 -23.59
C ALA A 597 50.45 15.29 -23.63
N GLN A 598 49.29 14.62 -23.53
CA GLN A 598 47.97 15.24 -23.43
C GLN A 598 47.63 15.71 -22.01
N GLY A 599 48.50 15.46 -21.04
CA GLY A 599 48.28 15.76 -19.64
C GLY A 599 47.39 14.73 -18.93
N LEU A 600 47.61 14.57 -17.63
CA LEU A 600 46.89 13.64 -16.75
C LEU A 600 45.71 14.38 -16.11
N ASP A 601 44.53 14.23 -16.71
CA ASP A 601 43.29 14.77 -16.18
C ASP A 601 42.73 13.93 -15.02
N TRP A 602 41.66 14.43 -14.40
CA TRP A 602 40.95 13.72 -13.34
C TRP A 602 40.52 12.30 -13.75
N ARG A 603 40.17 12.09 -15.03
CA ARG A 603 39.63 10.82 -15.53
C ARG A 603 40.74 9.79 -15.53
N TRP A 604 41.94 10.15 -15.97
CA TRP A 604 43.11 9.30 -15.88
C TRP A 604 43.38 8.82 -14.44
N TYR A 605 43.35 9.73 -13.46
CA TYR A 605 43.54 9.38 -12.06
C TYR A 605 42.45 8.44 -11.54
N PHE A 606 41.18 8.70 -11.87
CA PHE A 606 40.07 7.83 -11.47
C PHE A 606 40.14 6.43 -12.11
N VAL A 607 40.64 6.33 -13.35
CA VAL A 607 40.85 5.05 -14.01
C VAL A 607 42.00 4.29 -13.34
N LYS A 608 43.14 4.95 -13.10
CA LYS A 608 44.34 4.35 -12.53
C LYS A 608 44.18 3.93 -11.06
N TYR A 609 43.50 4.72 -10.25
CA TYR A 609 43.42 4.53 -8.80
C TYR A 609 41.99 4.15 -8.36
N PRO A 610 41.70 2.86 -8.10
CA PRO A 610 40.39 2.40 -7.64
C PRO A 610 39.93 3.05 -6.34
N GLU A 611 40.85 3.50 -5.49
CA GLU A 611 40.59 4.17 -4.21
C GLU A 611 39.81 5.48 -4.41
N MET A 612 40.05 6.15 -5.54
CA MET A 612 39.36 7.39 -5.92
C MET A 612 37.91 7.14 -6.33
N ARG A 613 37.54 5.87 -6.57
CA ARG A 613 36.19 5.41 -6.88
C ARG A 613 35.57 4.56 -5.77
N ALA A 614 36.26 4.42 -4.65
CA ALA A 614 35.83 3.56 -3.57
C ALA A 614 34.69 4.19 -2.78
N GLY A 615 33.82 3.37 -2.21
CA GLY A 615 32.72 3.82 -1.35
C GLY A 615 31.35 3.63 -1.98
N ARG A 616 30.34 4.08 -1.24
CA ARG A 616 28.95 3.64 -1.47
C ARG A 616 28.15 4.58 -2.36
N SER A 617 28.45 5.88 -2.38
CA SER A 617 27.56 6.89 -2.97
C SER A 617 27.76 7.12 -4.47
N GLY A 618 29.00 6.98 -4.97
CA GLY A 618 29.36 7.43 -6.32
C GLY A 618 29.22 8.95 -6.53
N VAL A 619 29.08 9.76 -5.47
CA VAL A 619 28.85 11.21 -5.56
C VAL A 619 30.13 11.97 -5.23
N TYR A 620 30.45 12.96 -6.09
CA TYR A 620 31.61 13.83 -5.94
C TYR A 620 31.17 15.28 -5.99
N ALA A 621 31.61 16.08 -5.03
CA ALA A 621 31.40 17.51 -4.98
C ALA A 621 32.64 18.27 -5.46
N HIS A 622 32.41 19.39 -6.14
CA HIS A 622 33.45 20.21 -6.75
C HIS A 622 33.36 21.64 -6.22
N ALA A 623 34.41 22.09 -5.51
CA ALA A 623 34.45 23.46 -4.96
C ALA A 623 34.40 24.52 -6.07
N THR A 624 35.11 24.26 -7.17
CA THR A 624 35.24 25.17 -8.33
C THR A 624 34.18 24.95 -9.40
N ARG A 625 33.26 23.98 -9.20
CA ARG A 625 32.29 23.49 -10.20
C ARG A 625 32.93 22.93 -11.48
N ALA A 626 34.24 22.70 -11.46
CA ALA A 626 35.00 22.01 -12.52
C ALA A 626 35.50 20.66 -12.02
N MET A 627 35.78 19.73 -12.94
CA MET A 627 36.55 18.52 -12.59
C MET A 627 38.03 18.85 -12.53
N ASP A 628 38.45 19.31 -11.37
CA ASP A 628 39.83 19.63 -11.11
C ASP A 628 40.41 18.68 -10.06
N TYR A 629 41.50 19.09 -9.43
CA TYR A 629 42.19 18.24 -8.46
C TYR A 629 41.68 18.45 -7.02
N GLU A 630 40.65 19.27 -6.82
CA GLU A 630 40.10 19.67 -5.51
C GLU A 630 38.68 19.12 -5.30
N MET A 631 38.53 17.80 -5.45
CA MET A 631 37.26 17.10 -5.35
C MET A 631 36.98 16.54 -3.95
N CYS A 632 35.70 16.35 -3.62
CA CYS A 632 35.26 15.64 -2.42
C CYS A 632 34.41 14.44 -2.79
N MET A 633 34.80 13.24 -2.36
CA MET A 633 34.05 12.00 -2.53
C MET A 633 33.16 11.75 -1.31
N LEU A 634 31.84 11.74 -1.49
CA LEU A 634 30.88 11.65 -0.38
C LEU A 634 30.63 10.20 0.04
N ASP A 635 30.39 9.96 1.33
CA ASP A 635 29.98 8.62 1.83
C ASP A 635 28.52 8.30 1.51
N ARG A 636 27.65 9.32 1.60
CA ARG A 636 26.20 9.25 1.35
C ARG A 636 25.79 10.20 0.25
N GLN A 637 24.58 10.03 -0.26
CA GLN A 637 24.02 10.90 -1.30
C GLN A 637 23.55 12.28 -0.77
N THR A 638 23.61 12.49 0.55
CA THR A 638 23.16 13.71 1.23
C THR A 638 24.33 14.61 1.62
N MET A 639 24.09 15.92 1.72
CA MET A 639 25.10 16.90 2.15
C MET A 639 25.55 16.76 3.60
N ALA A 640 24.66 16.31 4.48
CA ALA A 640 25.03 15.89 5.84
C ALA A 640 25.74 14.53 5.78
N SER A 641 26.94 14.50 5.21
CA SER A 641 27.77 13.31 5.05
C SER A 641 29.21 13.62 5.38
N TYR A 642 29.93 12.58 5.77
CA TYR A 642 31.38 12.60 5.71
C TYR A 642 31.82 12.46 4.26
N TYR A 643 32.97 13.03 3.94
CA TYR A 643 33.59 12.89 2.63
C TYR A 643 35.08 12.57 2.78
N ARG A 644 35.68 12.14 1.68
CA ARG A 644 37.11 11.88 1.53
C ARG A 644 37.63 12.69 0.36
N ASP A 645 38.87 13.14 0.44
CA ASP A 645 39.57 13.66 -0.73
C ASP A 645 40.08 12.45 -1.53
N PRO A 646 39.70 12.30 -2.82
CA PRO A 646 40.06 11.12 -3.59
C PRO A 646 41.58 11.04 -3.82
N TYR A 647 42.27 12.18 -4.04
CA TYR A 647 43.72 12.19 -4.25
C TYR A 647 44.48 11.85 -2.97
N LEU A 648 44.08 12.42 -1.83
CA LEU A 648 44.71 12.08 -0.54
C LEU A 648 44.45 10.61 -0.17
N SER A 649 43.26 10.09 -0.51
CA SER A 649 42.94 8.67 -0.30
C SER A 649 43.86 7.76 -1.13
N ALA A 650 44.07 8.10 -2.41
CA ALA A 650 44.98 7.37 -3.28
C ALA A 650 46.44 7.48 -2.80
N ILE A 651 46.92 8.68 -2.48
CA ILE A 651 48.27 8.91 -1.93
C ILE A 651 48.53 8.05 -0.70
N ARG A 652 47.59 8.03 0.24
CA ARG A 652 47.69 7.23 1.46
C ARG A 652 47.85 5.74 1.14
N VAL A 653 47.03 5.18 0.25
CA VAL A 653 47.11 3.76 -0.11
C VAL A 653 48.41 3.44 -0.86
N GLN A 654 48.80 4.27 -1.83
CA GLN A 654 49.99 4.05 -2.65
C GLN A 654 51.30 4.27 -1.86
N SER A 655 51.27 5.06 -0.78
CA SER A 655 52.44 5.26 0.09
C SER A 655 52.81 4.02 0.90
N THR A 656 51.87 3.07 1.05
CA THR A 656 51.99 1.85 1.87
C THR A 656 52.37 2.11 3.33
N VAL A 657 52.11 3.31 3.84
CA VAL A 657 52.32 3.63 5.26
C VAL A 657 51.23 2.94 6.11
N PRO A 658 51.51 2.66 7.40
CA PRO A 658 50.51 2.09 8.31
C PRO A 658 49.21 2.89 8.35
N ASP A 659 48.09 2.19 8.57
CA ASP A 659 46.75 2.77 8.54
C ASP A 659 46.53 3.88 9.59
N ASP A 660 47.26 3.80 10.70
CA ASP A 660 47.26 4.74 11.82
C ASP A 660 48.29 5.88 11.68
N ALA A 661 49.13 5.84 10.64
CA ALA A 661 50.13 6.89 10.39
C ALA A 661 49.51 8.23 10.02
N VAL A 662 48.28 8.23 9.49
CA VAL A 662 47.56 9.45 9.09
C VAL A 662 46.11 9.45 9.55
N THR A 663 45.60 10.65 9.85
CA THR A 663 44.22 10.92 10.25
C THR A 663 43.61 12.05 9.42
N GLY A 664 42.28 12.07 9.36
CA GLY A 664 41.51 13.20 8.81
C GLY A 664 41.21 14.27 9.87
N THR A 665 40.26 15.15 9.56
CA THR A 665 39.85 16.25 10.47
C THR A 665 38.77 15.82 11.47
N VAL A 666 38.17 14.64 11.32
CA VAL A 666 37.12 14.09 12.19
C VAL A 666 37.65 12.91 13.04
N TRP A 667 37.34 12.87 14.34
CA TRP A 667 37.87 11.93 15.36
C TRP A 667 37.08 10.61 15.54
N GLN A 668 37.85 9.57 15.94
CA GLN A 668 37.55 8.34 16.71
C GLN A 668 36.77 7.16 16.11
N ASP A 669 35.64 7.33 15.44
CA ASP A 669 34.78 6.15 15.15
C ASP A 669 34.94 5.57 13.72
N ARG A 670 35.75 6.20 12.87
CA ARG A 670 36.07 5.69 11.53
C ARG A 670 37.55 5.37 11.44
N VAL A 671 37.84 4.08 11.63
CA VAL A 671 39.19 3.52 11.55
C VAL A 671 39.73 3.67 10.10
N ASN A 672 40.99 4.08 9.96
CA ASN A 672 41.83 3.96 8.75
C ASN A 672 41.48 4.90 7.56
N GLY A 673 41.84 6.19 7.64
CA GLY A 673 41.95 7.09 6.48
C GLY A 673 41.54 8.56 6.71
N PRO A 674 41.81 9.47 5.75
CA PRO A 674 41.51 10.90 5.88
C PRO A 674 40.02 11.20 5.62
N TRP A 675 39.23 11.19 6.69
CA TRP A 675 37.82 11.57 6.68
C TRP A 675 37.61 13.04 7.09
N PHE A 676 36.64 13.67 6.45
CA PHE A 676 36.33 15.10 6.60
C PHE A 676 34.82 15.31 6.78
N ALA A 677 34.45 16.41 7.42
CA ALA A 677 33.08 16.92 7.52
C ALA A 677 33.08 18.42 7.16
N GLY A 678 31.92 18.99 6.84
CA GLY A 678 31.80 20.38 6.39
C GLY A 678 31.42 20.50 4.92
N TYR A 679 31.71 21.66 4.32
CA TYR A 679 31.42 21.94 2.92
C TYR A 679 32.59 21.61 1.99
N GLU A 680 32.29 21.37 0.70
CA GLU A 680 33.28 21.06 -0.33
C GLU A 680 34.30 22.20 -0.56
N THR A 681 33.99 23.42 -0.12
CA THR A 681 34.85 24.59 -0.21
C THR A 681 35.87 24.71 0.93
N GLU A 682 35.76 23.88 1.97
CA GLU A 682 36.65 23.94 3.13
C GLU A 682 38.02 23.29 2.85
N GLU A 683 39.06 23.79 3.52
CA GLU A 683 40.41 23.22 3.40
C GLU A 683 40.49 21.83 4.05
N ARG A 684 40.84 20.82 3.26
CA ARG A 684 40.92 19.42 3.70
C ARG A 684 42.35 18.98 3.92
N TRP A 685 42.73 18.84 5.19
CA TRP A 685 44.08 18.45 5.58
C TRP A 685 44.12 17.00 6.09
N MET A 686 44.89 16.14 5.41
CA MET A 686 45.36 14.87 5.97
C MET A 686 46.50 15.18 6.94
N ARG A 687 46.46 14.60 8.15
CA ARG A 687 47.39 14.88 9.24
C ARG A 687 48.19 13.64 9.61
N LEU A 688 49.51 13.75 9.68
CA LEU A 688 50.35 12.68 10.23
C LEU A 688 50.14 12.60 11.74
N THR A 689 49.91 11.39 12.25
CA THR A 689 49.47 11.18 13.64
C THR A 689 50.54 11.56 14.65
N ASN A 690 51.83 11.35 14.33
CA ASN A 690 52.95 11.53 15.27
C ASN A 690 53.35 13.00 15.42
N SER A 691 53.64 13.70 14.32
CA SER A 691 54.11 15.11 14.35
C SER A 691 52.97 16.12 14.24
N GLY A 692 51.82 15.72 13.70
CA GLY A 692 50.75 16.64 13.33
C GLY A 692 51.01 17.43 12.04
N THR A 693 52.06 17.09 11.27
CA THR A 693 52.30 17.57 9.90
C THR A 693 51.05 17.41 9.06
N ARG A 694 50.75 18.38 8.18
CA ARG A 694 49.52 18.35 7.38
C ARG A 694 49.84 18.39 5.89
N MET A 695 49.06 17.64 5.10
CA MET A 695 49.12 17.58 3.64
C MET A 695 47.72 17.76 3.06
N ARG A 696 47.58 18.57 2.00
CA ARG A 696 46.33 18.68 1.22
C ARG A 696 46.60 18.67 -0.27
N CYS A 697 45.62 18.23 -1.05
CA CYS A 697 45.63 18.37 -2.50
C CYS A 697 45.10 19.75 -2.89
N VAL A 698 45.77 20.42 -3.82
CA VAL A 698 45.35 21.67 -4.45
C VAL A 698 45.55 21.57 -5.96
N ASN A 699 44.93 22.45 -6.74
CA ASN A 699 45.03 22.38 -8.19
C ASN A 699 46.47 22.37 -8.73
N SER A 700 47.38 23.15 -8.14
CA SER A 700 48.80 23.22 -8.57
C SER A 700 49.72 22.14 -7.99
N GLY A 701 49.22 21.23 -7.13
CA GLY A 701 50.03 20.17 -6.52
C GLY A 701 49.62 19.79 -5.11
N LEU A 702 50.59 19.58 -4.22
CA LEU A 702 50.36 19.16 -2.83
C LEU A 702 50.91 20.21 -1.87
N GLN A 703 50.02 20.82 -1.08
CA GLN A 703 50.39 21.80 -0.08
C GLN A 703 50.64 21.11 1.26
N LEU A 704 51.75 21.44 1.89
CA LEU A 704 52.14 20.94 3.20
C LEU A 704 52.12 22.05 4.24
N ARG A 705 51.97 21.67 5.51
CA ARG A 705 52.23 22.52 6.68
C ARG A 705 53.11 21.77 7.66
N ALA A 706 54.19 22.42 8.05
CA ALA A 706 55.14 21.95 9.04
C ALA A 706 54.46 21.70 10.41
N PRO A 707 54.97 20.76 11.22
CA PRO A 707 54.52 20.55 12.59
C PRO A 707 54.93 21.73 13.50
N GLN A 708 54.30 21.85 14.67
CA GLN A 708 54.60 22.92 15.63
C GLN A 708 55.86 22.65 16.46
N ASN A 709 56.26 21.39 16.61
CA ASN A 709 57.46 20.99 17.34
C ASN A 709 58.71 21.29 16.49
N GLU A 710 59.74 21.90 17.08
CA GLU A 710 60.96 22.34 16.36
C GLU A 710 61.79 21.18 15.80
N ASP A 711 61.94 20.08 16.56
CA ASP A 711 62.71 18.91 16.12
C ASP A 711 62.03 18.22 14.93
N ASP A 712 60.70 18.11 14.98
CA ASP A 712 59.91 17.56 13.88
C ASP A 712 59.86 18.54 12.69
N ALA A 713 59.89 19.86 12.92
CA ALA A 713 59.96 20.85 11.85
C ALA A 713 61.29 20.78 11.09
N ALA A 714 62.41 20.52 11.78
CA ALA A 714 63.71 20.31 11.15
C ALA A 714 63.71 19.07 10.24
N LYS A 715 63.21 17.92 10.74
CA LYS A 715 63.03 16.69 9.94
C LYS A 715 62.09 16.92 8.75
N PHE A 716 61.01 17.67 8.96
CA PHE A 716 60.05 18.01 7.92
C PHE A 716 60.71 18.77 6.77
N TRP A 717 61.52 19.78 7.08
CA TRP A 717 62.21 20.57 6.04
C TRP A 717 63.31 19.79 5.33
N GLU A 718 63.99 18.86 6.01
CA GLU A 718 64.93 17.93 5.36
C GLU A 718 64.22 17.12 4.27
N VAL A 719 63.08 16.47 4.61
CA VAL A 719 62.28 15.71 3.64
C VAL A 719 61.73 16.61 2.52
N CYS A 720 61.31 17.82 2.85
CA CYS A 720 60.79 18.77 1.87
C CYS A 720 61.86 19.13 0.82
N ILE A 721 63.11 19.36 1.24
CA ILE A 721 64.23 19.64 0.33
C ILE A 721 64.49 18.43 -0.58
N ASP A 722 64.54 17.22 -0.01
CA ASP A 722 64.80 15.98 -0.76
C ASP A 722 63.73 15.69 -1.83
N HIS A 723 62.50 16.18 -1.62
CA HIS A 723 61.37 15.98 -2.53
C HIS A 723 61.02 17.22 -3.37
N GLU A 724 61.88 18.25 -3.40
CA GLU A 724 61.70 19.47 -4.20
C GLU A 724 60.43 20.27 -3.82
N VAL A 725 60.08 20.27 -2.53
CA VAL A 725 59.01 21.10 -1.99
C VAL A 725 59.52 22.54 -1.86
N ASN A 726 58.74 23.49 -2.37
CA ASN A 726 59.09 24.91 -2.31
C ASN A 726 59.08 25.46 -0.87
N ALA A 727 59.70 26.62 -0.67
CA ALA A 727 59.76 27.29 0.64
C ALA A 727 58.38 27.67 1.21
N ASP A 728 57.35 27.80 0.36
CA ASP A 728 55.95 28.01 0.77
C ASP A 728 55.24 26.70 1.20
N GLY A 729 55.96 25.58 1.23
CA GLY A 729 55.43 24.26 1.55
C GLY A 729 54.66 23.60 0.41
N LEU A 730 54.71 24.14 -0.82
CA LEU A 730 54.03 23.55 -1.97
C LEU A 730 54.96 22.62 -2.75
N LEU A 731 54.62 21.33 -2.80
CA LEU A 731 55.12 20.44 -3.83
C LEU A 731 54.38 20.75 -5.13
N ARG A 732 55.01 21.54 -6.00
CA ARG A 732 54.41 21.96 -7.27
C ARG A 732 54.48 20.80 -8.27
N ILE A 733 53.32 20.42 -8.82
CA ILE A 733 53.23 19.42 -9.86
C ILE A 733 53.31 20.13 -11.21
N PRO A 734 54.26 19.77 -12.10
CA PRO A 734 54.33 20.32 -13.44
C PRO A 734 53.03 20.09 -14.23
N GLN A 735 52.55 21.12 -14.92
CA GLN A 735 51.29 21.11 -15.65
C GLN A 735 51.43 21.68 -17.06
N VAL A 736 50.64 21.15 -17.99
CA VAL A 736 50.49 21.61 -19.38
C VAL A 736 49.09 22.20 -19.58
N GLN A 737 48.98 23.22 -20.44
CA GLN A 737 47.68 23.80 -20.81
C GLN A 737 47.08 23.01 -21.98
N VAL A 738 45.93 22.39 -21.76
CA VAL A 738 45.19 21.66 -22.79
C VAL A 738 43.73 22.10 -22.74
N ASN A 739 43.22 22.64 -23.86
CA ASN A 739 41.84 23.11 -23.99
C ASN A 739 41.40 24.08 -22.86
N GLY A 740 42.31 24.92 -22.36
CA GLY A 740 42.02 25.87 -21.27
C GLY A 740 42.06 25.27 -19.86
N HIS A 741 42.50 24.01 -19.71
CA HIS A 741 42.69 23.33 -18.43
C HIS A 741 44.18 23.10 -18.14
N SER A 742 44.58 23.26 -16.89
CA SER A 742 45.93 22.93 -16.41
C SER A 742 45.95 21.46 -16.01
N LEU A 743 46.64 20.61 -16.79
CA LEU A 743 46.69 19.17 -16.58
C LEU A 743 48.09 18.74 -16.15
N ASP A 744 48.21 17.82 -15.20
CA ASP A 744 49.52 17.35 -14.73
C ASP A 744 50.31 16.65 -15.83
N THR A 745 51.63 16.81 -15.84
CA THR A 745 52.51 16.05 -16.74
C THR A 745 53.19 14.88 -16.03
N VAL A 746 53.00 14.77 -14.72
CA VAL A 746 53.53 13.70 -13.87
C VAL A 746 52.47 13.25 -12.89
N ASP A 747 52.58 12.01 -12.43
CA ASP A 747 51.64 11.43 -11.50
C ASP A 747 51.76 12.07 -10.10
N ARG A 748 50.79 12.93 -9.75
CA ARG A 748 50.74 13.60 -8.45
C ARG A 748 50.53 12.63 -7.29
N VAL A 749 49.82 11.53 -7.53
CA VAL A 749 49.53 10.54 -6.49
C VAL A 749 50.81 9.81 -6.14
N GLN A 750 51.61 9.42 -7.14
CA GLN A 750 52.90 8.78 -6.89
C GLN A 750 53.89 9.72 -6.19
N ARG A 751 54.03 10.97 -6.68
CA ARG A 751 54.89 11.98 -6.02
C ARG A 751 54.47 12.23 -4.57
N GLY A 752 53.16 12.31 -4.32
CA GLY A 752 52.61 12.47 -2.98
C GLY A 752 52.82 11.25 -2.09
N ALA A 753 52.69 10.05 -2.65
CA ALA A 753 52.89 8.78 -1.93
C ALA A 753 54.34 8.61 -1.49
N ASP A 754 55.30 8.94 -2.36
CA ASP A 754 56.73 8.89 -2.04
C ASP A 754 57.09 9.91 -0.96
N LEU A 755 56.55 11.12 -1.05
CA LEU A 755 56.73 12.16 -0.03
C LEU A 755 56.12 11.73 1.31
N LEU A 756 54.88 11.22 1.32
CA LEU A 756 54.23 10.76 2.56
C LEU A 756 55.03 9.62 3.22
N ARG A 757 55.52 8.67 2.42
CA ARG A 757 56.36 7.57 2.91
C ARG A 757 57.64 8.09 3.56
N ALA A 758 58.31 9.06 2.94
CA ALA A 758 59.52 9.67 3.49
C ALA A 758 59.27 10.42 4.81
N LEU A 759 58.17 11.18 4.89
CA LEU A 759 57.77 11.86 6.12
C LEU A 759 57.58 10.85 7.27
N VAL A 760 56.81 9.78 7.04
CA VAL A 760 56.55 8.75 8.06
C VAL A 760 57.83 8.00 8.44
N GLN A 761 58.71 7.68 7.48
CA GLN A 761 60.00 7.02 7.75
C GLN A 761 60.96 7.88 8.59
N LYS A 762 60.85 9.21 8.52
CA LYS A 762 61.58 10.14 9.39
C LYS A 762 60.95 10.30 10.78
N GLY A 763 59.89 9.55 11.08
CA GLY A 763 59.21 9.56 12.37
C GLY A 763 58.23 10.72 12.56
N LEU A 764 57.81 11.36 11.46
CA LEU A 764 56.81 12.43 11.46
C LEU A 764 55.38 11.88 11.46
#